data_AF-A0AAD3GZI4-F1
#
_entry.id   AF-A0AAD3GZI4-F1
#
_cell.length_a   1.000
_cell.length_b   1.000
_cell.length_c   1.000
_cell.angle_alpha   90.00
_cell.angle_beta   90.00
_cell.angle_gamma   90.00
#
_symmetry.space_group_name_H-M   'P 1'
#
loop_
_entity.id
_entity.type
_entity.pdbx_description
1 polymer ?
#
loop_
_entity_poly.entity_id
_entity_poly.type
_entity_poly.pdbx_seq_one_letter_code
_entity_poly.pdbx_strand_id
1 'polypeptide(L)'
;MYSRLQTHLKSSLRSASSRIRSPRQSVAFIGTQVNAPRQKYSVTSPFSYKFQSSSNKISLRLYSSIDSQDKTEEKIYQELKSLTGIIQEHDRLYYTPGLEPSLTDEEYDALTVQEAELCKSYPHLLKRLEQESGLGSKVSRYGGRVGLLEQDTAVNERKKLVHLENAPMQSLDNAMTFTSVTKWLNRVRKLLFKHRSNIGFDELSVELIAEPKMDGLSLSLRYVMVDKEESLYRLQWGATRGDGTRGEDVTDAVSAIDMIPHEFTFKAANQEVAPNIIEVRGEVVLPTSTFDRLTKEAEAVDDNSTSSEDEETQKSSSSTALLPNQFANARNAASGILMRRKAASELTEEEIEYTKTLRSMLNFYAYSVAFSSGVSDDVDNAYFENGQEMRDILQGFGFEVPNPCEIVNVLLDREEEVDESQCQALLDYHTLVMANRLKSVDQDSKVNDKYEFDFDVDGAVYKVSSVASRSILGSSSRFPRWAIAHKFPAQCAVTKLNAVEVQIGRTGALTPVAVLEPVDLGGVTVSRASLHNFEFAQSILKATAHESDMGVPIGSSVMINRAGDVIPQVIQRIDSDDDNKPIESKDDFISLSAPKKCPACGSDTVFDIVAGRSSTKSADKDGKNTELPEETTKSKESVGQVLRCSGPQLICPPRAIGALSHTFSRSGIDVTGLSEARLQQLVNATFIRVPSDLFNILDDDQTMLNDIMELPGWGEKSANNLKAATQKVVDEGVPLSKFIYSLGIRHVGTFSSALIASTYETIDNFVDALKHASTVKSEEADTCFIALTGKESDEEDGVKGIGPAVTEALYSFANNEELLNAAIDLSKRLKIEDAVKPKKKLSMNDSDVELPFEGLSVVFTGSLPDEMTRTVAQKYAIELLGAKSTPSSVSKNTGIVIIGEKGGKKADKAKELGVRTMTAEEFGVLVKKFT
;
A
#
# COMPACT_ATOMS: atom_id res chain seq x y z
N MET A 1 -59.37 -1.49 -32.51
CA MET A 1 -59.47 -0.15 -33.14
C MET A 1 -58.17 0.59 -32.83
N TYR A 2 -57.03 0.15 -33.37
CA TYR A 2 -56.51 0.59 -34.67
C TYR A 2 -56.49 2.12 -34.83
N SER A 3 -55.28 2.67 -34.69
CA SER A 3 -54.64 3.62 -35.61
C SER A 3 -55.50 4.78 -36.11
N ARG A 4 -55.13 6.01 -35.73
CA ARG A 4 -54.79 7.09 -36.68
C ARG A 4 -54.40 8.38 -35.97
N LEU A 5 -53.42 9.05 -36.57
CA LEU A 5 -53.10 10.49 -36.51
C LEU A 5 -52.01 10.93 -35.51
N GLN A 6 -50.77 10.56 -35.85
CA GLN A 6 -49.71 11.57 -36.02
C GLN A 6 -50.14 12.58 -37.10
N THR A 7 -50.11 13.89 -36.82
CA THR A 7 -49.47 14.93 -37.67
C THR A 7 -49.68 16.34 -37.10
N HIS A 8 -48.60 17.14 -37.15
CA HIS A 8 -48.54 18.61 -37.19
C HIS A 8 -49.06 19.43 -35.99
N LEU A 9 -48.13 20.08 -35.28
CA LEU A 9 -47.96 21.55 -35.38
C LEU A 9 -46.72 22.02 -34.60
N LYS A 10 -45.65 22.30 -35.37
CA LYS A 10 -44.57 23.22 -35.00
C LYS A 10 -45.12 24.65 -35.01
N SER A 11 -44.60 25.47 -34.09
CA SER A 11 -44.36 26.92 -34.22
C SER A 11 -45.51 27.83 -34.66
N SER A 12 -45.95 28.74 -33.79
CA SER A 12 -45.68 30.18 -33.94
C SER A 12 -46.41 31.01 -32.86
N LEU A 13 -45.85 32.20 -32.56
CA LEU A 13 -46.42 33.36 -31.85
C LEU A 13 -46.48 33.19 -30.31
N ARG A 14 -45.54 33.67 -29.48
CA ARG A 14 -44.93 35.01 -29.32
C ARG A 14 -45.93 36.19 -29.31
N SER A 15 -45.90 36.86 -28.15
CA SER A 15 -46.21 38.27 -27.82
C SER A 15 -47.66 38.75 -27.76
N ALA A 16 -48.12 39.09 -26.55
CA ALA A 16 -48.69 40.39 -26.13
C ALA A 16 -49.31 40.23 -24.72
N SER A 17 -48.67 40.72 -23.66
CA SER A 17 -48.85 42.06 -23.07
C SER A 17 -50.13 42.28 -22.25
N SER A 18 -49.87 42.54 -20.96
CA SER A 18 -50.57 43.46 -20.05
C SER A 18 -51.62 42.93 -19.05
N ARG A 19 -51.23 43.17 -17.79
CA ARG A 19 -51.92 43.19 -16.49
C ARG A 19 -53.37 43.70 -16.51
N ILE A 20 -54.27 43.02 -15.78
CA ILE A 20 -55.37 43.67 -15.04
C ILE A 20 -55.52 43.03 -13.63
N ARG A 21 -55.86 43.89 -12.67
CA ARG A 21 -55.81 43.77 -11.20
C ARG A 21 -57.00 43.04 -10.55
N SER A 22 -56.68 42.45 -9.39
CA SER A 22 -57.43 42.04 -8.16
C SER A 22 -58.83 42.66 -7.85
N PRO A 23 -59.68 42.04 -7.01
CA PRO A 23 -59.55 42.03 -5.52
C PRO A 23 -59.91 40.69 -4.82
N ARG A 24 -59.17 40.19 -3.82
CA ARG A 24 -59.26 40.39 -2.33
C ARG A 24 -60.67 40.20 -1.71
N GLN A 25 -60.83 39.14 -0.90
CA GLN A 25 -61.05 39.19 0.58
C GLN A 25 -61.31 37.78 1.18
N SER A 26 -60.40 37.30 2.06
CA SER A 26 -60.56 37.03 3.52
C SER A 26 -61.30 35.71 3.84
N VAL A 27 -60.77 34.80 4.66
CA VAL A 27 -60.65 34.89 6.14
C VAL A 27 -59.42 34.11 6.67
N ALA A 28 -58.80 34.64 7.73
CA ALA A 28 -57.63 34.13 8.44
C ALA A 28 -58.00 33.26 9.66
N PHE A 29 -57.10 32.38 10.12
CA PHE A 29 -56.83 32.20 11.56
C PHE A 29 -55.40 31.64 11.81
N ILE A 30 -54.56 32.52 12.37
CA ILE A 30 -53.48 32.37 13.37
C ILE A 30 -52.44 31.23 13.21
N GLY A 31 -51.24 31.63 12.78
CA GLY A 31 -49.99 30.91 13.03
C GLY A 31 -49.09 31.73 13.97
N THR A 32 -48.46 31.05 14.93
CA THR A 32 -47.37 31.57 15.75
C THR A 32 -46.03 31.26 15.10
N GLN A 33 -45.26 32.32 14.85
CA GLN A 33 -43.92 32.32 14.26
C GLN A 33 -42.86 31.81 15.25
N VAL A 34 -41.86 31.10 14.72
CA VAL A 34 -40.47 31.28 15.12
C VAL A 34 -39.71 31.70 13.86
N ASN A 35 -39.15 32.92 13.88
CA ASN A 35 -38.43 33.54 12.77
C ASN A 35 -36.98 33.05 12.72
N ALA A 36 -36.52 32.58 11.56
CA ALA A 36 -35.10 32.54 11.20
C ALA A 36 -34.88 33.52 10.03
N PRO A 37 -33.89 34.44 10.10
CA PRO A 37 -33.71 35.47 9.09
C PRO A 37 -33.08 34.89 7.81
N ARG A 38 -33.83 34.90 6.70
CA ARG A 38 -33.25 34.72 5.36
C ARG A 38 -32.54 36.01 4.94
N GLN A 39 -31.25 36.13 5.22
CA GLN A 39 -30.40 37.07 4.50
C GLN A 39 -30.06 36.48 3.12
N LYS A 40 -30.54 37.15 2.06
CA LYS A 40 -30.11 36.89 0.69
C LYS A 40 -28.72 37.51 0.53
N TYR A 41 -27.69 36.67 0.43
CA TYR A 41 -26.39 37.11 -0.08
C TYR A 41 -26.37 36.95 -1.59
N SER A 42 -26.21 38.06 -2.31
CA SER A 42 -25.82 38.05 -3.72
C SER A 42 -24.30 37.91 -3.78
N VAL A 43 -23.81 36.70 -4.05
CA VAL A 43 -22.41 36.50 -4.42
C VAL A 43 -22.32 36.73 -5.93
N THR A 44 -21.82 37.90 -6.31
CA THR A 44 -21.31 38.12 -7.67
C THR A 44 -19.99 37.35 -7.78
N SER A 45 -20.02 36.27 -8.57
CA SER A 45 -18.83 35.53 -9.01
C SER A 45 -17.82 36.47 -9.67
N PRO A 46 -16.54 36.50 -9.23
CA PRO A 46 -15.45 37.06 -9.99
C PRO A 46 -14.70 35.98 -10.79
N PHE A 47 -15.39 34.98 -11.35
CA PHE A 47 -14.80 34.10 -12.36
C PHE A 47 -15.83 33.77 -13.43
N SER A 48 -15.79 34.54 -14.52
CA SER A 48 -16.51 34.24 -15.75
C SER A 48 -15.55 33.62 -16.77
N TYR A 49 -15.38 32.31 -16.72
CA TYR A 49 -14.84 31.60 -17.89
C TYR A 49 -15.97 31.47 -18.91
N LYS A 50 -15.87 32.22 -20.01
CA LYS A 50 -16.74 32.05 -21.17
C LYS A 50 -16.42 30.71 -21.82
N PHE A 51 -17.28 29.71 -21.62
CA PHE A 51 -17.32 28.52 -22.46
C PHE A 51 -17.79 28.95 -23.86
N GLN A 52 -16.85 29.16 -24.78
CA GLN A 52 -17.17 29.13 -26.20
C GLN A 52 -17.36 27.66 -26.59
N SER A 53 -18.61 27.33 -26.88
CA SER A 53 -19.02 26.07 -27.49
C SER A 53 -18.37 25.95 -28.87
N SER A 54 -17.20 25.34 -28.95
CA SER A 54 -16.71 24.68 -30.16
C SER A 54 -16.84 23.19 -29.95
N SER A 55 -17.62 22.57 -30.83
CA SER A 55 -17.94 21.16 -30.86
C SER A 55 -16.68 20.33 -31.05
N ASN A 56 -15.97 20.01 -29.97
CA ASN A 56 -14.98 18.94 -29.93
C ASN A 56 -15.23 18.13 -28.66
N LYS A 57 -15.68 16.88 -28.84
CA LYS A 57 -15.73 15.87 -27.79
C LYS A 57 -14.30 15.68 -27.26
N ILE A 58 -13.98 16.33 -26.15
CA ILE A 58 -12.73 16.11 -25.43
C ILE A 58 -12.97 14.92 -24.51
N SER A 59 -12.46 13.75 -24.91
CA SER A 59 -12.32 12.60 -24.03
C SER A 59 -11.20 12.86 -23.03
N LEU A 60 -11.52 12.82 -21.74
CA LEU A 60 -10.53 12.62 -20.67
C LEU A 60 -9.76 11.32 -20.96
N ARG A 61 -8.51 11.42 -21.42
CA ARG A 61 -7.55 10.30 -21.44
C ARG A 61 -6.68 10.40 -20.18
N LEU A 62 -7.29 10.10 -19.04
CA LEU A 62 -6.58 9.53 -17.90
C LEU A 62 -6.44 8.04 -18.21
N TYR A 63 -5.21 7.56 -18.48
CA TYR A 63 -4.86 6.13 -18.62
C TYR A 63 -5.99 5.21 -19.14
N SER A 64 -6.57 5.53 -20.29
CA SER A 64 -7.50 4.62 -20.95
C SER A 64 -7.36 4.67 -22.46
N SER A 65 -6.33 3.99 -22.93
CA SER A 65 -6.52 3.01 -24.00
C SER A 65 -5.91 1.70 -23.52
N ILE A 66 -6.59 1.05 -22.56
CA ILE A 66 -6.43 -0.39 -22.38
C ILE A 66 -7.09 -1.00 -23.61
N ASP A 67 -6.30 -1.23 -24.64
CA ASP A 67 -6.74 -2.04 -25.78
C ASP A 67 -6.95 -3.46 -25.24
N SER A 68 -8.21 -3.84 -25.12
CA SER A 68 -8.67 -4.99 -24.35
C SER A 68 -8.51 -6.31 -25.11
N GLN A 69 -7.44 -6.50 -25.89
CA GLN A 69 -7.27 -7.72 -26.69
C GLN A 69 -5.89 -8.39 -26.70
N ASP A 70 -4.85 -7.90 -26.02
CA ASP A 70 -3.54 -8.62 -26.09
C ASP A 70 -2.59 -8.50 -24.88
N LYS A 71 -3.11 -8.31 -23.65
CA LYS A 71 -2.32 -8.59 -22.43
C LYS A 71 -2.50 -10.06 -22.03
N THR A 72 -1.41 -10.83 -22.02
CA THR A 72 -1.41 -12.18 -21.44
C THR A 72 -1.69 -12.10 -19.93
N GLU A 73 -2.46 -13.04 -19.39
CA GLU A 73 -2.80 -13.08 -17.95
C GLU A 73 -1.57 -12.99 -17.04
N GLU A 74 -0.43 -13.55 -17.48
CA GLU A 74 0.83 -13.51 -16.73
C GLU A 74 1.40 -12.08 -16.59
N LYS A 75 1.29 -11.22 -17.61
CA LYS A 75 1.71 -9.81 -17.51
C LYS A 75 0.87 -9.05 -16.49
N ILE A 76 -0.44 -9.29 -16.51
CA ILE A 76 -1.39 -8.69 -15.58
C ILE A 76 -1.11 -9.17 -14.14
N TYR A 77 -0.72 -10.44 -13.99
CA TYR A 77 -0.33 -11.01 -12.71
C TYR A 77 0.94 -10.35 -12.14
N GLN A 78 1.98 -10.17 -12.96
CA GLN A 78 3.21 -9.49 -12.53
C GLN A 78 2.97 -8.00 -12.21
N GLU A 79 2.10 -7.33 -12.98
CA GLU A 79 1.66 -5.96 -12.72
C GLU A 79 0.96 -5.87 -11.35
N LEU A 80 -0.01 -6.75 -11.09
CA LEU A 80 -0.71 -6.83 -9.80
C LEU A 80 0.26 -7.12 -8.63
N LYS A 81 1.18 -8.09 -8.80
CA LYS A 81 2.15 -8.47 -7.78
C LYS A 81 3.12 -7.33 -7.44
N SER A 82 3.63 -6.63 -8.45
CA SER A 82 4.50 -5.47 -8.28
C SER A 82 3.78 -4.32 -7.59
N LEU A 83 2.56 -4.01 -8.05
CA LEU A 83 1.72 -2.95 -7.50
C LEU A 83 1.40 -3.19 -6.03
N THR A 84 0.96 -4.40 -5.69
CA THR A 84 0.73 -4.82 -4.30
C THR A 84 2.00 -4.67 -3.46
N GLY A 85 3.17 -5.08 -3.98
CA GLY A 85 4.47 -4.95 -3.31
C GLY A 85 4.84 -3.52 -2.93
N ILE A 86 4.70 -2.59 -3.89
CA ILE A 86 4.94 -1.15 -3.69
C ILE A 86 4.02 -0.60 -2.58
N ILE A 87 2.74 -0.96 -2.62
CA ILE A 87 1.76 -0.55 -1.60
C ILE A 87 2.13 -1.10 -0.21
N GLN A 88 2.69 -2.32 -0.09
CA GLN A 88 3.11 -2.85 1.23
C GLN A 88 4.34 -2.12 1.78
N GLU A 89 5.32 -1.82 0.93
CA GLU A 89 6.51 -1.10 1.37
C GLU A 89 6.16 0.33 1.77
N HIS A 90 5.24 0.97 1.05
CA HIS A 90 4.71 2.26 1.45
C HIS A 90 3.94 2.21 2.77
N ASP A 91 3.05 1.23 2.95
CA ASP A 91 2.40 0.98 4.23
C ASP A 91 3.45 0.85 5.34
N ARG A 92 4.55 0.13 5.09
CA ARG A 92 5.65 -0.03 6.02
C ARG A 92 6.26 1.31 6.42
N LEU A 93 6.68 2.12 5.45
CA LEU A 93 7.30 3.41 5.72
C LEU A 93 6.32 4.38 6.40
N TYR A 94 5.08 4.41 5.95
CA TYR A 94 4.04 5.33 6.44
C TYR A 94 3.60 5.07 7.89
N TYR A 95 3.47 3.79 8.27
CA TYR A 95 3.02 3.42 9.61
C TYR A 95 4.18 3.14 10.59
N THR A 96 5.44 3.20 10.14
CA THR A 96 6.60 3.02 11.02
C THR A 96 7.08 4.37 11.56
N PRO A 97 7.20 4.54 12.89
CA PRO A 97 7.63 5.80 13.48
C PRO A 97 9.00 6.28 12.98
N GLY A 98 9.11 7.56 12.65
CA GLY A 98 10.38 8.19 12.25
C GLY A 98 10.89 7.78 10.87
N LEU A 99 10.12 6.96 10.13
CA LEU A 99 10.37 6.73 8.71
C LEU A 99 9.50 7.65 7.87
N GLU A 100 10.09 8.14 6.79
CA GLU A 100 9.35 8.96 5.82
C GLU A 100 8.82 8.05 4.72
N PRO A 101 7.50 8.11 4.43
CA PRO A 101 6.92 7.36 3.34
C PRO A 101 7.50 7.82 1.99
N SER A 102 7.92 6.85 1.17
CA SER A 102 8.47 7.10 -0.18
C SER A 102 7.40 7.30 -1.25
N LEU A 103 6.12 7.27 -0.86
CA LEU A 103 4.94 7.67 -1.62
C LEU A 103 4.09 8.57 -0.70
N THR A 104 3.11 9.25 -1.22
CA THR A 104 2.23 10.14 -0.45
C THR A 104 0.82 9.65 -0.56
N ASP A 105 -0.04 10.25 0.23
CA ASP A 105 -1.42 9.89 0.39
C ASP A 105 -2.20 9.84 -0.93
N GLU A 106 -1.99 10.75 -1.89
CA GLU A 106 -2.68 10.72 -3.18
C GLU A 106 -2.11 9.66 -4.16
N GLU A 107 -0.84 9.27 -4.01
CA GLU A 107 -0.07 8.37 -4.88
C GLU A 107 -0.32 6.94 -4.49
N TYR A 108 -0.19 6.69 -3.19
CA TYR A 108 -0.65 5.50 -2.54
C TYR A 108 -2.11 5.23 -2.89
N ASP A 109 -2.97 6.25 -2.84
CA ASP A 109 -4.37 6.10 -3.22
C ASP A 109 -4.55 5.73 -4.70
N ALA A 110 -3.86 6.40 -5.62
CA ALA A 110 -3.92 6.06 -7.05
C ALA A 110 -3.48 4.60 -7.30
N LEU A 111 -2.43 4.15 -6.62
CA LEU A 111 -1.98 2.76 -6.67
C LEU A 111 -3.02 1.82 -6.06
N THR A 112 -3.68 2.18 -4.95
CA THR A 112 -4.75 1.36 -4.38
C THR A 112 -5.98 1.27 -5.29
N VAL A 113 -6.29 2.33 -6.04
CA VAL A 113 -7.35 2.35 -7.05
C VAL A 113 -6.98 1.42 -8.21
N GLN A 114 -5.77 1.53 -8.75
CA GLN A 114 -5.28 0.65 -9.81
C GLN A 114 -5.25 -0.82 -9.35
N GLU A 115 -4.84 -1.08 -8.11
CA GLU A 115 -4.80 -2.41 -7.53
C GLU A 115 -6.22 -2.97 -7.37
N ALA A 116 -7.17 -2.14 -6.96
CA ALA A 116 -8.57 -2.50 -6.87
C ALA A 116 -9.18 -2.80 -8.26
N GLU A 117 -8.85 -2.01 -9.29
CA GLU A 117 -9.31 -2.24 -10.66
C GLU A 117 -8.78 -3.56 -11.23
N LEU A 118 -7.49 -3.84 -11.05
CA LEU A 118 -6.86 -5.09 -11.46
C LEU A 118 -7.45 -6.29 -10.70
N CYS A 119 -7.59 -6.19 -9.38
CA CYS A 119 -8.18 -7.24 -8.56
C CYS A 119 -9.64 -7.54 -8.94
N LYS A 120 -10.42 -6.49 -9.26
CA LYS A 120 -11.82 -6.63 -9.67
C LYS A 120 -11.96 -7.23 -11.06
N SER A 121 -11.08 -6.84 -11.98
CA SER A 121 -11.09 -7.32 -13.37
C SER A 121 -10.55 -8.75 -13.47
N TYR A 122 -9.62 -9.14 -12.59
CA TYR A 122 -8.97 -10.46 -12.61
C TYR A 122 -8.98 -11.15 -11.23
N PRO A 123 -10.15 -11.55 -10.68
CA PRO A 123 -10.25 -12.11 -9.33
C PRO A 123 -9.47 -13.43 -9.14
N HIS A 124 -9.24 -14.18 -10.22
CA HIS A 124 -8.45 -15.42 -10.19
C HIS A 124 -6.95 -15.15 -10.02
N LEU A 125 -6.44 -14.02 -10.54
CA LEU A 125 -5.05 -13.58 -10.35
C LEU A 125 -4.80 -13.09 -8.93
N LEU A 126 -5.76 -12.38 -8.33
CA LEU A 126 -5.70 -12.06 -6.90
C LEU A 126 -5.62 -13.34 -6.05
N LYS A 127 -6.48 -14.34 -6.31
CA LYS A 127 -6.41 -15.63 -5.59
C LYS A 127 -5.06 -16.32 -5.74
N ARG A 128 -4.46 -16.26 -6.92
CA ARG A 128 -3.10 -16.78 -7.16
C ARG A 128 -2.07 -16.02 -6.30
N LEU A 129 -2.16 -14.69 -6.24
CA LEU A 129 -1.28 -13.86 -5.41
C LEU A 129 -1.45 -14.14 -3.91
N GLU A 130 -2.68 -14.33 -3.45
CA GLU A 130 -3.01 -14.71 -2.06
C GLU A 130 -2.39 -16.08 -1.70
N GLN A 131 -2.40 -17.02 -2.64
CA GLN A 131 -1.80 -18.36 -2.48
C GLN A 131 -0.28 -18.32 -2.50
N GLU A 132 0.33 -17.62 -3.47
CA GLU A 132 1.79 -17.54 -3.63
C GLU A 132 2.47 -16.79 -2.47
N SER A 133 1.83 -15.75 -1.94
CA SER A 133 2.38 -14.94 -0.85
C SER A 133 2.25 -15.58 0.54
N GLY A 134 1.31 -16.51 0.72
CA GLY A 134 0.96 -17.05 2.03
C GLY A 134 0.24 -16.07 2.97
N LEU A 135 0.01 -14.83 2.54
CA LEU A 135 -0.63 -13.77 3.35
C LEU A 135 -2.16 -13.78 3.26
N GLY A 136 -2.74 -14.65 2.41
CA GLY A 136 -4.18 -14.67 2.16
C GLY A 136 -4.69 -13.30 1.71
N SER A 137 -5.89 -12.90 2.16
CA SER A 137 -6.48 -11.61 1.80
C SER A 137 -5.66 -10.39 2.26
N LYS A 138 -4.76 -10.56 3.24
CA LYS A 138 -3.84 -9.51 3.70
C LYS A 138 -2.73 -9.20 2.67
N VAL A 139 -2.63 -9.94 1.56
CA VAL A 139 -1.59 -9.66 0.55
C VAL A 139 -1.75 -8.29 -0.12
N SER A 140 -2.97 -7.87 -0.48
CA SER A 140 -3.20 -6.65 -1.27
C SER A 140 -3.69 -5.47 -0.42
N ARG A 141 -4.05 -4.34 -1.04
CA ARG A 141 -5.01 -3.32 -0.56
C ARG A 141 -6.47 -3.52 -1.03
N TYR A 142 -6.79 -4.52 -1.86
CA TYR A 142 -8.16 -4.96 -2.21
C TYR A 142 -8.76 -6.18 -1.45
N GLY A 143 -8.02 -7.29 -1.28
CA GLY A 143 -8.36 -8.49 -0.47
C GLY A 143 -8.81 -8.36 1.01
N GLY A 144 -8.05 -7.79 1.95
CA GLY A 144 -8.43 -7.45 3.33
C GLY A 144 -7.42 -6.69 4.23
N ARG A 145 -6.16 -6.45 3.84
CA ARG A 145 -5.15 -5.69 4.61
C ARG A 145 -5.60 -4.28 5.09
N VAL A 146 -5.30 -3.98 6.34
CA VAL A 146 -5.35 -2.62 6.90
C VAL A 146 -4.02 -2.38 7.60
N GLY A 147 -3.38 -1.23 7.39
CA GLY A 147 -2.09 -0.88 8.01
C GLY A 147 -0.94 -1.84 7.68
N LEU A 148 -0.05 -2.06 8.66
CA LEU A 148 1.16 -2.91 8.56
C LEU A 148 0.83 -4.41 8.54
N LEU A 149 1.66 -5.22 7.87
CA LEU A 149 1.64 -6.67 8.04
C LEU A 149 2.30 -7.04 9.37
N GLU A 150 1.82 -8.10 10.03
CA GLU A 150 2.38 -8.58 11.32
C GLU A 150 3.89 -8.87 11.22
N GLN A 151 4.35 -9.43 10.10
CA GLN A 151 5.77 -9.71 9.86
C GLN A 151 6.65 -8.44 9.78
N ASP A 152 6.07 -7.30 9.43
CA ASP A 152 6.77 -6.01 9.32
C ASP A 152 6.78 -5.23 10.64
N THR A 153 6.01 -5.70 11.64
CA THR A 153 5.99 -5.09 12.98
C THR A 153 7.19 -5.49 13.86
N ALA A 154 8.04 -6.43 13.41
CA ALA A 154 9.17 -6.97 14.16
C ALA A 154 10.32 -5.97 14.40
N VAL A 155 10.19 -4.72 13.94
CA VAL A 155 11.17 -3.64 14.18
C VAL A 155 10.86 -2.88 15.49
N ASN A 156 9.63 -3.00 16.03
CA ASN A 156 9.21 -2.27 17.23
C ASN A 156 8.97 -3.22 18.42
N GLU A 157 9.81 -3.14 19.43
CA GLU A 157 9.66 -3.83 20.73
C GLU A 157 8.47 -3.26 21.58
N ARG A 158 7.55 -2.46 21.02
CA ARG A 158 6.35 -1.97 21.75
C ARG A 158 5.35 -3.12 21.91
N LYS A 159 4.76 -3.23 23.10
CA LYS A 159 3.63 -4.13 23.37
C LYS A 159 2.52 -3.84 22.37
N LYS A 160 1.99 -4.87 21.71
CA LYS A 160 0.82 -4.75 20.85
C LYS A 160 -0.45 -4.98 21.67
N LEU A 161 -1.45 -4.11 21.48
CA LEU A 161 -2.75 -4.19 22.15
C LEU A 161 -3.86 -4.53 21.15
N VAL A 162 -4.82 -5.34 21.57
CA VAL A 162 -5.91 -5.82 20.71
C VAL A 162 -7.11 -4.89 20.83
N HIS A 163 -7.56 -4.35 19.70
CA HIS A 163 -8.80 -3.55 19.59
C HIS A 163 -10.03 -4.42 19.84
N LEU A 164 -11.20 -3.82 20.09
CA LEU A 164 -12.45 -4.58 20.28
C LEU A 164 -12.75 -5.49 19.09
N GLU A 165 -12.97 -6.79 19.35
CA GLU A 165 -13.12 -7.82 18.31
C GLU A 165 -14.33 -7.59 17.39
N ASN A 166 -15.43 -7.07 17.94
CA ASN A 166 -16.65 -6.74 17.22
C ASN A 166 -16.55 -5.43 16.42
N ALA A 167 -15.44 -4.69 16.54
CA ALA A 167 -15.25 -3.41 15.89
C ALA A 167 -13.78 -3.26 15.44
N PRO A 168 -13.28 -3.92 14.40
CA PRO A 168 -11.91 -3.65 13.91
C PRO A 168 -11.76 -2.19 13.47
N MET A 169 -10.56 -1.61 13.59
CA MET A 169 -10.26 -0.29 13.01
C MET A 169 -10.01 -0.44 11.51
N GLN A 170 -10.94 0.09 10.71
CA GLN A 170 -10.92 0.01 9.25
C GLN A 170 -10.35 1.29 8.63
N SER A 171 -9.98 1.23 7.35
CA SER A 171 -9.66 2.42 6.55
C SER A 171 -10.92 2.96 5.87
N LEU A 172 -10.83 4.09 5.18
CA LEU A 172 -11.89 4.62 4.31
C LEU A 172 -11.58 4.31 2.84
N ASP A 173 -12.62 4.11 2.03
CA ASP A 173 -12.50 4.09 0.56
C ASP A 173 -12.31 5.53 0.05
N ASN A 174 -11.57 5.72 -1.03
CA ASN A 174 -11.18 7.04 -1.51
C ASN A 174 -11.96 7.46 -2.77
N ALA A 175 -12.31 8.74 -2.84
CA ALA A 175 -12.86 9.42 -3.99
C ALA A 175 -11.98 10.63 -4.33
N MET A 176 -11.36 10.61 -5.51
CA MET A 176 -10.56 11.73 -6.03
C MET A 176 -11.39 12.75 -6.82
N THR A 177 -12.61 12.37 -7.18
CA THR A 177 -13.52 13.18 -7.97
C THR A 177 -14.92 13.08 -7.40
N PHE A 178 -15.71 14.13 -7.60
CA PHE A 178 -17.10 14.13 -7.16
C PHE A 178 -17.95 13.05 -7.85
N THR A 179 -17.63 12.70 -9.10
CA THR A 179 -18.23 11.55 -9.79
C THR A 179 -17.99 10.22 -9.05
N SER A 180 -16.89 10.09 -8.31
CA SER A 180 -16.63 8.90 -7.50
C SER A 180 -17.52 8.86 -6.25
N VAL A 181 -17.83 10.03 -5.68
CA VAL A 181 -18.80 10.19 -4.58
C VAL A 181 -20.21 9.82 -5.04
N THR A 182 -20.67 10.30 -6.20
CA THR A 182 -22.01 9.93 -6.73
C THR A 182 -22.10 8.45 -7.08
N LYS A 183 -21.01 7.83 -7.58
CA LYS A 183 -20.93 6.37 -7.76
C LYS A 183 -21.05 5.62 -6.42
N TRP A 184 -20.45 6.13 -5.34
CA TRP A 184 -20.59 5.56 -4.01
C TRP A 184 -22.04 5.68 -3.49
N LEU A 185 -22.66 6.85 -3.62
CA LEU A 185 -24.08 7.05 -3.26
C LEU A 185 -25.00 6.13 -4.04
N ASN A 186 -24.73 5.89 -5.32
CA ASN A 186 -25.48 4.91 -6.12
C ASN A 186 -25.29 3.45 -5.64
N ARG A 187 -24.14 3.10 -5.05
CA ARG A 187 -23.95 1.80 -4.38
C ARG A 187 -24.77 1.73 -3.09
N VAL A 188 -24.74 2.79 -2.28
CA VAL A 188 -25.55 2.92 -1.05
C VAL A 188 -27.03 2.74 -1.38
N ARG A 189 -27.54 3.49 -2.36
CA ARG A 189 -28.90 3.39 -2.92
C ARG A 189 -29.30 1.96 -3.26
N LYS A 190 -28.50 1.28 -4.10
CA LYS A 190 -28.78 -0.10 -4.53
C LYS A 190 -28.85 -1.08 -3.36
N LEU A 191 -27.98 -0.94 -2.36
CA LEU A 191 -27.97 -1.84 -1.20
C LEU A 191 -29.16 -1.60 -0.26
N LEU A 192 -29.51 -0.34 0.02
CA LEU A 192 -30.63 -0.01 0.89
C LEU A 192 -31.98 -0.44 0.27
N PHE A 193 -32.21 -0.18 -1.03
CA PHE A 193 -33.44 -0.61 -1.70
C PHE A 193 -33.53 -2.12 -1.87
N LYS A 194 -32.40 -2.85 -2.01
CA LYS A 194 -32.41 -4.31 -2.04
C LYS A 194 -32.96 -4.91 -0.74
N HIS A 195 -32.56 -4.37 0.41
CA HIS A 195 -33.03 -4.84 1.72
C HIS A 195 -34.44 -4.36 2.08
N ARG A 196 -34.94 -3.31 1.41
CA ARG A 196 -36.31 -2.77 1.62
C ARG A 196 -37.35 -3.28 0.62
N SER A 197 -37.06 -4.38 -0.10
CA SER A 197 -37.87 -4.90 -1.21
C SER A 197 -39.35 -5.25 -0.89
N ASN A 198 -39.81 -5.11 0.35
CA ASN A 198 -41.19 -5.30 0.80
C ASN A 198 -41.91 -4.02 1.27
N ILE A 199 -41.32 -2.82 1.12
CA ILE A 199 -41.93 -1.56 1.56
C ILE A 199 -42.10 -0.62 0.35
N GLY A 200 -43.34 -0.24 0.03
CA GLY A 200 -43.73 0.47 -1.20
C GLY A 200 -43.38 1.96 -1.26
N PHE A 201 -42.13 2.32 -0.95
CA PHE A 201 -41.61 3.68 -1.17
C PHE A 201 -40.64 3.68 -2.35
N ASP A 202 -40.85 4.60 -3.30
CA ASP A 202 -39.99 4.79 -4.47
C ASP A 202 -38.81 5.74 -4.19
N GLU A 203 -38.86 6.49 -3.08
CA GLU A 203 -37.82 7.43 -2.66
C GLU A 203 -37.40 7.19 -1.19
N LEU A 204 -36.12 7.42 -0.90
CA LEU A 204 -35.51 7.34 0.42
C LEU A 204 -34.59 8.53 0.67
N SER A 205 -34.88 9.36 1.68
CA SER A 205 -33.92 10.35 2.15
C SER A 205 -32.87 9.68 3.03
N VAL A 206 -31.59 9.86 2.67
CA VAL A 206 -30.44 9.41 3.45
C VAL A 206 -29.69 10.61 3.99
N GLU A 207 -29.63 10.70 5.31
CA GLU A 207 -28.84 11.69 6.02
C GLU A 207 -27.36 11.28 6.04
N LEU A 208 -26.47 12.21 5.68
CA LEU A 208 -25.03 12.09 5.71
C LEU A 208 -24.44 13.09 6.69
N ILE A 209 -23.38 12.68 7.39
CA ILE A 209 -22.50 13.54 8.16
C ILE A 209 -21.26 13.82 7.32
N ALA A 210 -20.97 15.10 7.11
CA ALA A 210 -19.77 15.58 6.45
C ALA A 210 -18.82 16.21 7.49
N GLU A 211 -17.60 15.70 7.56
CA GLU A 211 -16.55 16.11 8.51
C GLU A 211 -15.23 16.35 7.76
N PRO A 212 -14.32 17.20 8.26
CA PRO A 212 -12.99 17.35 7.65
C PRO A 212 -12.23 16.03 7.80
N LYS A 213 -11.51 15.64 6.75
CA LYS A 213 -10.58 14.51 6.83
C LYS A 213 -9.26 15.04 7.39
N MET A 214 -9.10 14.94 8.70
CA MET A 214 -7.90 15.38 9.41
C MET A 214 -6.70 14.54 8.97
N ASP A 215 -5.57 15.21 8.76
CA ASP A 215 -4.30 14.55 8.41
C ASP A 215 -3.46 14.31 9.67
N GLY A 216 -3.78 13.22 10.38
CA GLY A 216 -3.13 12.86 11.64
C GLY A 216 -2.91 11.37 11.82
N LEU A 217 -2.86 10.90 13.07
CA LEU A 217 -2.69 9.50 13.39
C LEU A 217 -3.93 8.94 14.10
N SER A 218 -4.50 7.89 13.50
CA SER A 218 -5.63 7.20 14.10
C SER A 218 -5.24 6.47 15.39
N LEU A 219 -5.98 6.77 16.45
CA LEU A 219 -5.77 6.28 17.79
C LEU A 219 -7.06 5.66 18.35
N SER A 220 -6.91 4.56 19.09
CA SER A 220 -7.97 3.90 19.85
C SER A 220 -7.68 4.01 21.33
N LEU A 221 -8.65 4.49 22.09
CA LEU A 221 -8.57 4.70 23.53
C LEU A 221 -9.53 3.74 24.22
N ARG A 222 -9.02 2.80 25.01
CA ARG A 222 -9.86 1.87 25.75
C ARG A 222 -10.13 2.41 27.14
N TYR A 223 -11.40 2.53 27.46
CA TYR A 223 -11.92 2.84 28.78
C TYR A 223 -12.61 1.61 29.36
N VAL A 224 -12.35 1.35 30.65
CA VAL A 224 -12.96 0.25 31.39
C VAL A 224 -13.81 0.79 32.52
N MET A 225 -14.95 0.13 32.77
CA MET A 225 -15.80 0.48 33.89
C MET A 225 -15.09 0.16 35.21
N VAL A 226 -14.95 1.17 36.07
CA VAL A 226 -14.33 1.06 37.40
C VAL A 226 -15.35 1.18 38.53
N ASP A 227 -16.49 1.81 38.27
CA ASP A 227 -17.63 1.89 39.20
C ASP A 227 -18.95 1.66 38.45
N LYS A 228 -19.72 0.67 38.92
CA LYS A 228 -21.02 0.31 38.33
C LYS A 228 -22.14 1.25 38.75
N GLU A 229 -22.14 1.74 39.99
CA GLU A 229 -23.21 2.57 40.53
C GLU A 229 -23.16 3.98 39.90
N GLU A 230 -21.95 4.53 39.79
CA GLU A 230 -21.72 5.82 39.15
C GLU A 230 -21.58 5.71 37.61
N SER A 231 -21.47 4.48 37.09
CA SER A 231 -21.17 4.22 35.67
C SER A 231 -19.91 4.97 35.21
N LEU A 232 -18.87 4.91 36.05
CA LEU A 232 -17.60 5.58 35.87
C LEU A 232 -16.65 4.70 35.05
N TYR A 233 -16.06 5.31 34.02
CA TYR A 233 -15.11 4.71 33.12
C TYR A 233 -13.76 5.40 33.24
N ARG A 234 -12.67 4.62 33.25
CA ARG A 234 -11.30 5.13 33.31
C ARG A 234 -10.48 4.62 32.14
N LEU A 235 -9.62 5.50 31.60
CA LEU A 235 -8.67 5.16 30.55
C LEU A 235 -7.77 4.03 31.04
N GLN A 236 -7.81 2.90 30.33
CA GLN A 236 -6.98 1.73 30.59
C GLN A 236 -5.69 1.81 29.76
N TRP A 237 -5.82 2.14 28.47
CA TRP A 237 -4.70 2.26 27.55
C TRP A 237 -5.09 3.04 26.28
N GLY A 238 -4.08 3.48 25.54
CA GLY A 238 -4.20 4.01 24.18
C GLY A 238 -3.34 3.22 23.21
N ALA A 239 -3.87 2.91 22.04
CA ALA A 239 -3.16 2.14 21.02
C ALA A 239 -3.35 2.73 19.62
N THR A 240 -2.30 2.69 18.81
CA THR A 240 -2.38 3.11 17.40
C THR A 240 -3.22 2.13 16.57
N ARG A 241 -3.55 2.48 15.33
CA ARG A 241 -4.33 1.59 14.46
C ARG A 241 -3.67 0.24 14.21
N GLY A 242 -2.35 0.22 13.96
CA GLY A 242 -1.58 -0.95 13.55
C GLY A 242 -2.23 -1.67 12.36
N ASP A 243 -2.47 -2.98 12.47
CA ASP A 243 -3.05 -3.79 11.38
C ASP A 243 -4.60 -3.73 11.31
N GLY A 244 -5.22 -2.87 12.13
CA GLY A 244 -6.66 -2.75 12.28
C GLY A 244 -7.27 -3.68 13.34
N THR A 245 -6.56 -4.74 13.75
CA THR A 245 -6.94 -5.61 14.87
C THR A 245 -6.04 -5.42 16.08
N ARG A 246 -4.76 -5.13 15.85
CA ARG A 246 -3.75 -4.89 16.87
C ARG A 246 -3.00 -3.60 16.61
N GLY A 247 -2.87 -2.78 17.65
CA GLY A 247 -2.18 -1.50 17.68
C GLY A 247 -0.91 -1.51 18.51
N GLU A 248 -0.06 -0.50 18.37
CA GLU A 248 1.07 -0.27 19.27
C GLU A 248 0.62 0.46 20.53
N ASP A 249 1.07 0.01 21.69
CA ASP A 249 0.81 0.67 22.97
C ASP A 249 1.53 2.03 23.04
N VAL A 250 0.72 3.08 23.18
CA VAL A 250 1.15 4.48 23.31
C VAL A 250 0.55 5.12 24.57
N THR A 251 0.13 4.31 25.55
CA THR A 251 -0.58 4.77 26.76
C THR A 251 0.13 5.88 27.51
N ASP A 252 1.47 5.82 27.57
CA ASP A 252 2.32 6.84 28.19
C ASP A 252 2.24 8.20 27.48
N ALA A 253 2.10 8.17 26.15
CA ALA A 253 1.98 9.38 25.34
C ALA A 253 0.56 9.95 25.42
N VAL A 254 -0.45 9.09 25.30
CA VAL A 254 -1.86 9.47 25.37
C VAL A 254 -2.19 10.15 26.69
N SER A 255 -1.63 9.66 27.80
CA SER A 255 -1.87 10.21 29.14
C SER A 255 -1.32 11.63 29.34
N ALA A 256 -0.53 12.15 28.40
CA ALA A 256 0.02 13.50 28.42
C ALA A 256 -0.70 14.45 27.44
N ILE A 257 -1.72 13.98 26.70
CA ILE A 257 -2.51 14.79 25.77
C ILE A 257 -3.70 15.41 26.54
N ASP A 258 -3.71 16.72 26.70
CA ASP A 258 -4.70 17.44 27.53
C ASP A 258 -6.15 17.25 27.06
N MET A 259 -6.36 17.06 25.75
CA MET A 259 -7.69 16.85 25.16
C MET A 259 -8.29 15.46 25.42
N ILE A 260 -7.55 14.56 26.06
CA ILE A 260 -8.00 13.19 26.31
C ILE A 260 -8.46 13.06 27.77
N PRO A 261 -9.77 12.91 28.03
CA PRO A 261 -10.28 12.70 29.38
C PRO A 261 -9.73 11.39 29.97
N HIS A 262 -9.19 11.43 31.18
CA HIS A 262 -8.73 10.21 31.87
C HIS A 262 -9.89 9.37 32.42
N GLU A 263 -11.02 10.01 32.71
CA GLU A 263 -12.23 9.35 33.18
C GLU A 263 -13.48 10.14 32.77
N PHE A 264 -14.59 9.42 32.62
CA PHE A 264 -15.91 10.01 32.36
C PHE A 264 -17.01 9.07 32.87
N THR A 265 -18.21 9.61 33.07
CA THR A 265 -19.40 8.82 33.40
C THR A 265 -20.27 8.62 32.16
N PHE A 266 -20.77 7.40 31.94
CA PHE A 266 -21.69 7.12 30.84
C PHE A 266 -22.87 6.28 31.30
N LYS A 267 -24.08 6.84 31.16
CA LYS A 267 -25.34 6.15 31.43
C LYS A 267 -26.12 6.03 30.12
N ALA A 268 -26.32 4.80 29.66
CA ALA A 268 -27.11 4.55 28.46
C ALA A 268 -28.57 4.91 28.71
N ALA A 269 -29.13 5.83 27.94
CA ALA A 269 -30.52 6.27 28.11
C ALA A 269 -31.55 5.15 27.83
N ASN A 270 -31.19 4.19 26.95
CA ASN A 270 -32.11 3.21 26.36
C ASN A 270 -31.66 1.74 26.51
N GLN A 271 -30.68 1.42 27.36
CA GLN A 271 -30.22 0.04 27.57
C GLN A 271 -30.14 -0.36 29.04
N GLU A 272 -30.60 -1.58 29.36
CA GLU A 272 -30.54 -2.15 30.72
C GLU A 272 -29.13 -2.58 31.13
N VAL A 273 -28.22 -2.78 30.17
CA VAL A 273 -26.85 -3.27 30.42
C VAL A 273 -25.83 -2.22 30.00
N ALA A 274 -25.10 -1.68 30.99
CA ALA A 274 -23.98 -0.79 30.74
C ALA A 274 -22.76 -1.57 30.18
N PRO A 275 -22.04 -1.01 29.19
CA PRO A 275 -20.93 -1.72 28.54
C PRO A 275 -19.74 -1.79 29.50
N ASN A 276 -19.06 -2.94 29.60
CA ASN A 276 -17.87 -3.05 30.46
C ASN A 276 -16.67 -2.29 29.89
N ILE A 277 -16.60 -2.20 28.55
CA ILE A 277 -15.51 -1.56 27.81
C ILE A 277 -16.09 -0.61 26.77
N ILE A 278 -15.51 0.58 26.70
CA ILE A 278 -15.77 1.58 25.67
C ILE A 278 -14.44 1.86 24.95
N GLU A 279 -14.42 1.74 23.62
CA GLU A 279 -13.29 2.20 22.81
C GLU A 279 -13.67 3.48 22.05
N VAL A 280 -13.01 4.59 22.39
CA VAL A 280 -13.13 5.85 21.66
C VAL A 280 -12.05 5.92 20.60
N ARG A 281 -12.44 6.30 19.38
CA ARG A 281 -11.56 6.40 18.22
C ARG A 281 -11.52 7.83 17.72
N GLY A 282 -10.32 8.28 17.43
CA GLY A 282 -10.08 9.63 16.96
C GLY A 282 -8.78 9.74 16.21
N GLU A 283 -8.49 10.97 15.80
CA GLU A 283 -7.26 11.32 15.13
C GLU A 283 -6.43 12.22 16.06
N VAL A 284 -5.17 11.86 16.25
CA VAL A 284 -4.18 12.73 16.90
C VAL A 284 -3.56 13.62 15.84
N VAL A 285 -3.59 14.93 16.04
CA VAL A 285 -3.03 15.92 15.12
C VAL A 285 -2.09 16.86 15.87
N LEU A 286 -1.08 17.37 15.17
CA LEU A 286 -0.29 18.51 15.64
C LEU A 286 -0.89 19.77 15.02
N PRO A 287 -1.29 20.78 15.82
CA PRO A 287 -1.86 21.99 15.24
C PRO A 287 -0.90 22.70 14.29
N THR A 288 -1.39 23.19 13.15
CA THR A 288 -0.54 23.78 12.11
C THR A 288 0.22 25.00 12.65
N SER A 289 -0.42 25.85 13.46
CA SER A 289 0.23 26.98 14.13
C SER A 289 1.35 26.55 15.09
N THR A 290 1.18 25.40 15.75
CA THR A 290 2.16 24.84 16.67
C THR A 290 3.33 24.24 15.93
N PHE A 291 3.07 23.52 14.83
CA PHE A 291 4.11 23.04 13.93
C PHE A 291 4.94 24.21 13.39
N ASP A 292 4.30 25.24 12.83
CA ASP A 292 4.96 26.44 12.30
C ASP A 292 5.83 27.14 13.36
N ARG A 293 5.33 27.25 14.60
CA ARG A 293 6.07 27.84 15.73
C ARG A 293 7.31 27.02 16.07
N LEU A 294 7.16 25.70 16.21
CA LEU A 294 8.26 24.83 16.60
C LEU A 294 9.33 24.73 15.51
N THR A 295 8.95 24.77 14.24
CA THR A 295 9.87 24.88 13.08
C THR A 295 10.66 26.19 13.17
N LYS A 296 10.00 27.34 13.35
CA LYS A 296 10.69 28.64 13.50
C LYS A 296 11.63 28.71 14.71
N GLU A 297 11.21 28.15 15.85
CA GLU A 297 12.04 28.06 17.05
C GLU A 297 13.30 27.22 16.78
N ALA A 298 13.20 26.20 15.93
CA ALA A 298 14.31 25.36 15.54
C ALA A 298 15.29 26.05 14.57
N GLU A 299 14.77 26.77 13.57
CA GLU A 299 15.56 27.57 12.62
C GLU A 299 16.39 28.64 13.36
N ALA A 300 15.80 29.31 14.34
CA ALA A 300 16.46 30.37 15.12
C ALA A 300 17.60 29.86 16.03
N VAL A 301 17.61 28.56 16.37
CA VAL A 301 18.69 27.93 17.15
C VAL A 301 19.87 27.58 16.24
N ASP A 302 19.61 27.10 15.02
CA ASP A 302 20.66 26.81 14.03
C ASP A 302 21.40 28.09 13.59
N ASP A 303 20.68 29.20 13.36
CA ASP A 303 21.27 30.48 12.94
C ASP A 303 22.20 31.12 14.00
N ASN A 304 21.95 30.88 15.29
CA ASN A 304 22.82 31.41 16.36
C ASN A 304 24.08 30.56 16.59
N SER A 305 24.16 29.35 16.01
CA SER A 305 25.31 28.44 16.17
C SER A 305 26.45 28.69 15.18
N THR A 306 26.26 29.57 14.19
CA THR A 306 27.22 29.84 13.10
C THR A 306 28.07 31.11 13.30
N SER A 307 28.07 31.73 14.48
CA SER A 307 28.78 33.01 14.72
C SER A 307 29.74 33.08 15.93
N SER A 308 30.40 31.97 16.30
CA SER A 308 31.57 32.05 17.20
C SER A 308 32.57 30.91 16.98
N GLU A 309 33.77 31.27 16.53
CA GLU A 309 34.96 30.41 16.53
C GLU A 309 35.42 30.17 17.98
N ASP A 310 34.90 29.15 18.66
CA ASP A 310 35.49 28.59 19.88
C ASP A 310 34.98 27.15 20.08
N GLU A 311 35.67 26.19 19.46
CA GLU A 311 35.14 24.85 19.15
C GLU A 311 35.34 23.76 20.23
N GLU A 312 35.82 24.07 21.44
CA GLU A 312 36.29 23.00 22.34
C GLU A 312 35.70 22.91 23.75
N THR A 313 34.61 23.62 24.10
CA THR A 313 34.02 23.44 25.45
C THR A 313 32.49 23.43 25.60
N GLN A 314 31.71 23.31 24.51
CA GLN A 314 30.23 23.29 24.61
C GLN A 314 29.54 22.05 24.01
N LYS A 315 30.25 20.93 23.81
CA LYS A 315 29.63 19.68 23.31
C LYS A 315 28.90 18.84 24.36
N SER A 316 28.66 19.36 25.58
CA SER A 316 28.03 18.58 26.67
C SER A 316 26.68 19.11 27.16
N SER A 317 25.96 19.95 26.41
CA SER A 317 24.64 20.43 26.85
C SER A 317 23.54 20.60 25.78
N SER A 318 23.69 20.06 24.55
CA SER A 318 22.58 20.03 23.58
C SER A 318 21.83 18.69 23.63
N SER A 319 21.09 18.44 24.73
CA SER A 319 20.20 17.29 24.90
C SER A 319 18.85 17.43 24.19
N THR A 320 18.62 18.50 23.43
CA THR A 320 17.40 18.76 22.66
C THR A 320 17.38 18.02 21.31
N ALA A 321 17.33 16.69 21.36
CA ALA A 321 17.07 15.87 20.18
C ALA A 321 15.63 16.09 19.66
N LEU A 322 15.49 16.33 18.35
CA LEU A 322 14.27 16.44 17.54
C LEU A 322 13.37 17.64 17.83
N LEU A 323 13.80 18.79 17.31
CA LEU A 323 12.93 19.91 16.96
C LEU A 323 12.19 19.61 15.62
N PRO A 324 11.00 20.20 15.35
CA PRO A 324 10.22 19.93 14.14
C PRO A 324 10.82 20.30 12.79
N ASN A 325 11.94 21.04 12.75
CA ASN A 325 12.70 21.30 11.52
C ASN A 325 13.17 20.04 10.75
N GLN A 326 13.07 18.85 11.35
CA GLN A 326 13.40 17.59 10.70
C GLN A 326 12.18 16.82 10.16
N PHE A 327 10.94 17.28 10.42
CA PHE A 327 9.73 16.59 9.93
C PHE A 327 9.17 17.31 8.71
N ALA A 328 8.93 16.56 7.63
CA ALA A 328 8.39 17.11 6.38
C ALA A 328 6.99 17.75 6.50
N ASN A 329 6.17 17.33 7.49
CA ASN A 329 4.82 17.86 7.69
C ASN A 329 4.31 17.64 9.13
N ALA A 330 3.19 18.27 9.48
CA ALA A 330 2.58 18.22 10.80
C ALA A 330 2.16 16.79 11.22
N ARG A 331 1.69 15.96 10.28
CA ARG A 331 1.35 14.55 10.51
C ARG A 331 2.57 13.73 10.97
N ASN A 332 3.69 13.85 10.29
CA ASN A 332 4.93 13.15 10.62
C ASN A 332 5.49 13.62 11.96
N ALA A 333 5.40 14.93 12.23
CA ALA A 333 5.75 15.48 13.54
C ALA A 333 4.86 14.91 14.66
N ALA A 334 3.53 14.84 14.45
CA ALA A 334 2.60 14.23 15.40
C ALA A 334 2.95 12.76 15.66
N SER A 335 3.27 11.99 14.60
CA SER A 335 3.73 10.60 14.71
C SER A 335 5.00 10.48 15.55
N GLY A 336 6.02 11.30 15.23
CA GLY A 336 7.30 11.30 15.92
C GLY A 336 7.16 11.64 17.41
N ILE A 337 6.34 12.64 17.76
CA ILE A 337 6.08 13.04 19.14
C ILE A 337 5.33 11.93 19.90
N LEU A 338 4.27 11.38 19.31
CA LEU A 338 3.46 10.32 19.93
C LEU A 338 4.29 9.05 20.19
N MET A 339 5.17 8.71 19.24
CA MET A 339 5.91 7.45 19.25
C MET A 339 7.30 7.55 19.91
N ARG A 340 7.69 8.74 20.37
CA ARG A 340 9.01 9.02 20.97
C ARG A 340 9.32 8.04 22.10
N ARG A 341 10.52 7.46 22.04
CA ARG A 341 11.01 6.37 22.90
C ARG A 341 12.39 6.76 23.42
N LYS A 342 12.51 7.05 24.70
CA LYS A 342 13.72 6.66 25.43
C LYS A 342 13.22 5.93 26.67
N ALA A 343 13.94 4.89 27.10
CA ALA A 343 13.57 4.18 28.31
C ALA A 343 13.56 5.18 29.47
N ALA A 344 12.56 5.13 30.36
CA ALA A 344 12.48 6.05 31.51
C ALA A 344 13.73 6.01 32.40
N SER A 345 14.52 4.93 32.33
CA SER A 345 15.81 4.76 32.99
C SER A 345 17.00 5.46 32.30
N GLU A 346 16.83 5.97 31.08
CA GLU A 346 17.88 6.56 30.24
C GLU A 346 17.64 8.05 29.93
N LEU A 347 16.54 8.61 30.43
CA LEU A 347 16.17 10.01 30.27
C LEU A 347 16.51 10.80 31.54
N THR A 348 17.02 12.00 31.35
CA THR A 348 17.07 13.00 32.42
C THR A 348 15.66 13.47 32.78
N GLU A 349 15.46 14.00 34.00
CA GLU A 349 14.17 14.57 34.41
C GLU A 349 13.72 15.69 33.46
N GLU A 350 14.66 16.49 32.94
CA GLU A 350 14.41 17.54 31.95
C GLU A 350 13.89 16.99 30.62
N GLU A 351 14.47 15.89 30.11
CA GLU A 351 13.99 15.28 28.85
C GLU A 351 12.62 14.60 29.01
N ILE A 352 12.31 14.06 30.19
CA ILE A 352 10.98 13.53 30.50
C ILE A 352 9.95 14.65 30.48
N GLU A 353 10.26 15.77 31.14
CA GLU A 353 9.35 16.92 31.21
C GLU A 353 9.18 17.59 29.84
N TYR A 354 10.25 17.71 29.07
CA TYR A 354 10.20 18.17 27.68
C TYR A 354 9.34 17.26 26.80
N THR A 355 9.48 15.93 26.92
CA THR A 355 8.68 14.98 26.15
C THR A 355 7.20 15.06 26.53
N LYS A 356 6.87 15.23 27.81
CA LYS A 356 5.49 15.48 28.25
C LYS A 356 4.94 16.78 27.67
N THR A 357 5.74 17.84 27.70
CA THR A 357 5.39 19.17 27.16
C THR A 357 5.13 19.09 25.65
N LEU A 358 5.92 18.34 24.90
CA LEU A 358 5.67 18.11 23.47
C LEU A 358 4.38 17.30 23.24
N ARG A 359 4.12 16.29 24.08
CA ARG A 359 2.91 15.47 23.95
C ARG A 359 1.64 16.24 24.31
N SER A 360 1.70 17.18 25.26
CA SER A 360 0.56 18.05 25.60
C SER A 360 0.24 19.07 24.50
N MET A 361 1.14 19.30 23.54
CA MET A 361 0.87 20.11 22.34
C MET A 361 0.09 19.36 21.25
N LEU A 362 -0.10 18.05 21.37
CA LEU A 362 -0.92 17.28 20.44
C LEU A 362 -2.40 17.48 20.77
N ASN A 363 -3.22 17.54 19.73
CA ASN A 363 -4.67 17.57 19.85
C ASN A 363 -5.26 16.20 19.49
N PHE A 364 -6.43 15.88 20.06
CA PHE A 364 -7.15 14.65 19.75
C PHE A 364 -8.62 14.93 19.47
N TYR A 365 -9.10 14.53 18.28
CA TYR A 365 -10.48 14.69 17.87
C TYR A 365 -11.16 13.34 17.72
N ALA A 366 -12.16 13.05 18.56
CA ALA A 366 -12.90 11.80 18.55
C ALA A 366 -13.95 11.79 17.43
N TYR A 367 -13.94 10.76 16.58
CA TYR A 367 -14.85 10.64 15.43
C TYR A 367 -15.72 9.37 15.46
N SER A 368 -15.47 8.45 16.38
CA SER A 368 -16.24 7.21 16.51
C SER A 368 -16.08 6.59 17.91
N VAL A 369 -17.06 5.80 18.32
CA VAL A 369 -17.02 5.00 19.55
C VAL A 369 -17.51 3.57 19.26
N ALA A 370 -16.92 2.60 19.95
CA ALA A 370 -17.32 1.21 19.96
C ALA A 370 -17.52 0.73 21.41
N PHE A 371 -18.41 -0.24 21.59
CA PHE A 371 -18.79 -0.77 22.90
C PHE A 371 -18.60 -2.29 22.92
N SER A 372 -18.14 -2.85 24.05
CA SER A 372 -18.15 -4.30 24.24
C SER A 372 -19.58 -4.81 24.31
N SER A 373 -19.93 -5.81 23.51
CA SER A 373 -21.23 -6.46 23.57
C SER A 373 -21.45 -7.13 24.93
N GLY A 374 -22.43 -6.63 25.68
CA GLY A 374 -23.02 -7.39 26.77
C GLY A 374 -23.97 -8.43 26.18
N VAL A 375 -23.50 -9.68 26.01
CA VAL A 375 -24.35 -10.88 25.80
C VAL A 375 -25.36 -10.79 24.62
N SER A 376 -24.87 -10.94 23.38
CA SER A 376 -25.51 -11.61 22.20
C SER A 376 -25.00 -10.98 20.89
N ASP A 377 -24.93 -11.79 19.83
CA ASP A 377 -24.50 -11.41 18.47
C ASP A 377 -25.57 -10.62 17.68
N ASP A 378 -26.62 -10.11 18.35
CA ASP A 378 -27.73 -9.43 17.70
C ASP A 378 -27.52 -7.91 17.59
N VAL A 379 -28.04 -7.37 16.49
CA VAL A 379 -27.90 -6.00 15.97
C VAL A 379 -28.57 -4.92 16.86
N ASP A 380 -29.14 -5.31 18.00
CA ASP A 380 -29.91 -4.45 18.91
C ASP A 380 -29.05 -3.70 19.97
N ASN A 381 -27.71 -3.77 19.86
CA ASN A 381 -26.76 -3.25 20.86
C ASN A 381 -26.10 -1.89 20.52
N ALA A 382 -26.73 -1.06 19.70
CA ALA A 382 -26.22 0.29 19.41
C ALA A 382 -26.66 1.28 20.50
N TYR A 383 -25.70 1.87 21.22
CA TYR A 383 -25.95 2.92 22.23
C TYR A 383 -26.35 4.28 21.63
N PHE A 384 -26.48 4.37 20.30
CA PHE A 384 -26.90 5.56 19.55
C PHE A 384 -27.58 5.12 18.24
N GLU A 385 -28.55 5.89 17.76
CA GLU A 385 -29.33 5.56 16.55
C GLU A 385 -28.76 6.18 15.27
N ASN A 386 -28.08 7.32 15.41
CA ASN A 386 -27.56 8.11 14.31
C ASN A 386 -26.20 8.73 14.64
N GLY A 387 -25.55 9.30 13.64
CA GLY A 387 -24.20 9.82 13.81
C GLY A 387 -24.15 11.11 14.62
N GLN A 388 -25.24 11.90 14.72
CA GLN A 388 -25.26 13.09 15.55
C GLN A 388 -25.31 12.70 17.03
N GLU A 389 -26.15 11.74 17.41
CA GLU A 389 -26.16 11.19 18.77
C GLU A 389 -24.80 10.60 19.17
N MET A 390 -24.10 9.93 18.24
CA MET A 390 -22.74 9.46 18.48
C MET A 390 -21.78 10.62 18.80
N ARG A 391 -21.88 11.73 18.07
CA ARG A 391 -21.07 12.94 18.35
C ARG A 391 -21.43 13.54 19.70
N ASP A 392 -22.72 13.61 20.03
CA ASP A 392 -23.20 14.12 21.32
C ASP A 392 -22.68 13.25 22.48
N ILE A 393 -22.64 11.92 22.31
CA ILE A 393 -22.05 10.99 23.29
C ILE A 393 -20.55 11.26 23.47
N LEU A 394 -19.80 11.39 22.38
CA LEU A 394 -18.35 11.69 22.45
C LEU A 394 -18.08 13.01 23.15
N GLN A 395 -18.87 14.05 22.87
CA GLN A 395 -18.81 15.32 23.58
C GLN A 395 -19.20 15.19 25.04
N GLY A 396 -20.21 14.36 25.35
CA GLY A 396 -20.61 14.02 26.72
C GLY A 396 -19.53 13.31 27.52
N PHE A 397 -18.62 12.58 26.87
CA PHE A 397 -17.41 12.01 27.50
C PHE A 397 -16.32 13.05 27.75
N GLY A 398 -16.46 14.27 27.22
CA GLY A 398 -15.47 15.34 27.32
C GLY A 398 -14.50 15.41 26.15
N PHE A 399 -14.73 14.68 25.05
CA PHE A 399 -13.89 14.79 23.85
C PHE A 399 -14.34 15.94 22.95
N GLU A 400 -13.37 16.57 22.29
CA GLU A 400 -13.66 17.34 21.09
C GLU A 400 -13.93 16.41 19.90
N VAL A 401 -14.82 16.85 19.01
CA VAL A 401 -15.21 16.13 17.80
C VAL A 401 -14.84 16.96 16.57
N PRO A 402 -14.63 16.34 15.39
CA PRO A 402 -14.29 17.07 14.17
C PRO A 402 -15.32 18.15 13.86
N ASN A 403 -14.81 19.36 13.62
CA ASN A 403 -15.58 20.51 13.20
C ASN A 403 -14.82 21.29 12.12
N PRO A 404 -15.52 21.97 11.19
CA PRO A 404 -16.98 22.05 11.07
C PRO A 404 -17.60 20.70 10.68
N CYS A 405 -18.84 20.49 11.10
CA CYS A 405 -19.63 19.33 10.69
C CYS A 405 -20.91 19.84 10.03
N GLU A 406 -21.28 19.26 8.88
CA GLU A 406 -22.55 19.53 8.21
C GLU A 406 -23.36 18.23 8.09
N ILE A 407 -24.67 18.36 8.32
CA ILE A 407 -25.64 17.27 8.09
C ILE A 407 -26.29 17.52 6.74
N VAL A 408 -26.11 16.59 5.80
CA VAL A 408 -26.59 16.71 4.43
C VAL A 408 -27.56 15.59 4.12
N ASN A 409 -28.78 15.95 3.72
CA ASN A 409 -29.79 14.99 3.28
C ASN A 409 -29.72 14.80 1.77
N VAL A 410 -29.52 13.55 1.33
CA VAL A 410 -29.53 13.18 -0.08
C VAL A 410 -30.77 12.34 -0.36
N LEU A 411 -31.56 12.75 -1.35
CA LEU A 411 -32.72 11.98 -1.79
C LEU A 411 -32.26 10.87 -2.75
N LEU A 412 -32.57 9.62 -2.42
CA LEU A 412 -32.25 8.45 -3.22
C LEU A 412 -33.52 7.89 -3.83
N ASP A 413 -33.60 7.89 -5.16
CA ASP A 413 -34.70 7.28 -5.91
C ASP A 413 -34.43 5.78 -6.17
N ARG A 414 -35.48 4.97 -6.31
CA ARG A 414 -35.34 3.54 -6.58
C ARG A 414 -34.85 3.24 -7.99
N GLU A 415 -35.28 4.00 -8.98
CA GLU A 415 -34.97 3.80 -10.39
C GLU A 415 -33.91 4.80 -10.89
N GLU A 416 -33.95 6.05 -10.42
CA GLU A 416 -33.03 7.10 -10.85
C GLU A 416 -31.67 7.01 -10.14
N GLU A 417 -30.59 7.32 -10.88
CA GLU A 417 -29.24 7.41 -10.31
C GLU A 417 -29.01 8.77 -9.67
N VAL A 418 -28.23 8.77 -8.59
CA VAL A 418 -27.82 10.00 -7.92
C VAL A 418 -26.91 10.81 -8.82
N ASP A 419 -27.25 12.07 -9.04
CA ASP A 419 -26.45 13.02 -9.82
C ASP A 419 -25.82 14.13 -8.94
N GLU A 420 -25.02 14.99 -9.58
CA GLU A 420 -24.31 16.06 -8.87
C GLU A 420 -25.26 17.13 -8.32
N SER A 421 -26.39 17.37 -8.97
CA SER A 421 -27.35 18.40 -8.56
C SER A 421 -28.02 18.08 -7.22
N GLN A 422 -28.20 16.78 -6.94
CA GLN A 422 -28.72 16.27 -5.67
C GLN A 422 -27.69 16.35 -4.52
N CYS A 423 -26.42 16.59 -4.85
CA CYS A 423 -25.31 16.54 -3.90
C CYS A 423 -24.58 17.88 -3.73
N GLN A 424 -25.13 18.99 -4.22
CA GLN A 424 -24.48 20.31 -4.22
C GLN A 424 -23.93 20.71 -2.83
N ALA A 425 -24.67 20.42 -1.75
CA ALA A 425 -24.24 20.73 -0.39
C ALA A 425 -22.94 20.00 0.02
N LEU A 426 -22.69 18.78 -0.48
CA LEU A 426 -21.43 18.06 -0.24
C LEU A 426 -20.26 18.71 -0.98
N LEU A 427 -20.51 19.22 -2.19
CA LEU A 427 -19.51 19.91 -2.99
C LEU A 427 -19.17 21.29 -2.41
N ASP A 428 -20.19 22.01 -1.94
CA ASP A 428 -20.03 23.29 -1.24
C ASP A 428 -19.20 23.09 0.03
N TYR A 429 -19.55 22.07 0.84
CA TYR A 429 -18.77 21.70 2.03
C TYR A 429 -17.31 21.37 1.69
N HIS A 430 -17.07 20.52 0.69
CA HIS A 430 -15.72 20.15 0.26
C HIS A 430 -14.90 21.38 -0.17
N THR A 431 -15.53 22.31 -0.88
CA THR A 431 -14.88 23.56 -1.33
C THR A 431 -14.55 24.47 -0.15
N LEU A 432 -15.43 24.57 0.85
CA LEU A 432 -15.20 25.37 2.05
C LEU A 432 -14.07 24.80 2.92
N VAL A 433 -14.01 23.47 3.08
CA VAL A 433 -12.89 22.81 3.78
C VAL A 433 -11.58 23.00 3.01
N MET A 434 -11.60 22.91 1.67
CA MET A 434 -10.42 23.16 0.83
C MET A 434 -9.91 24.60 0.94
N ALA A 435 -10.81 25.58 1.06
CA ALA A 435 -10.46 26.99 1.19
C ALA A 435 -9.66 27.28 2.47
N ASN A 436 -9.92 26.53 3.56
CA ASN A 436 -9.11 26.60 4.78
C ASN A 436 -7.66 26.16 4.52
N ARG A 437 -7.46 25.00 3.85
CA ARG A 437 -6.13 24.45 3.51
C ARG A 437 -5.27 25.43 2.72
N LEU A 438 -5.85 26.17 1.77
CA LEU A 438 -5.07 27.03 0.88
C LEU A 438 -4.60 28.33 1.51
N LYS A 439 -5.13 28.76 2.67
CA LYS A 439 -4.89 30.09 3.30
C LYS A 439 -4.93 31.27 2.31
N SER A 440 -5.51 31.09 1.12
CA SER A 440 -5.44 31.99 -0.05
C SER A 440 -6.81 32.58 -0.38
N VAL A 441 -7.55 32.94 0.65
CA VAL A 441 -8.66 33.86 0.51
C VAL A 441 -8.11 35.21 0.96
N ASP A 442 -8.13 36.19 0.06
CA ASP A 442 -7.87 37.61 0.32
C ASP A 442 -8.21 37.96 1.77
N GLN A 443 -7.29 38.57 2.52
CA GLN A 443 -7.51 38.99 3.92
C GLN A 443 -8.75 39.90 4.09
N ASP A 444 -9.33 40.38 2.99
CA ASP A 444 -10.57 41.17 2.92
C ASP A 444 -11.86 40.35 2.67
N SER A 445 -11.76 39.06 2.33
CA SER A 445 -12.92 38.18 2.20
C SER A 445 -13.09 37.39 3.49
N LYS A 446 -14.12 37.73 4.27
CA LYS A 446 -14.55 36.95 5.44
C LYS A 446 -14.76 35.49 5.03
N VAL A 447 -13.75 34.65 5.21
CA VAL A 447 -13.96 33.22 5.39
C VAL A 447 -14.92 33.12 6.58
N ASN A 448 -15.98 32.34 6.43
CA ASN A 448 -16.94 32.14 7.51
C ASN A 448 -16.18 31.53 8.69
N ASP A 449 -16.09 32.24 9.83
CA ASP A 449 -15.40 31.82 11.07
C ASP A 449 -15.72 30.35 11.46
N LYS A 450 -16.88 29.83 11.04
CA LYS A 450 -17.29 28.43 11.18
C LYS A 450 -16.31 27.40 10.57
N TYR A 451 -15.57 27.75 9.51
CA TYR A 451 -14.68 26.86 8.76
C TYR A 451 -13.19 27.16 9.02
N GLU A 452 -12.89 27.87 10.11
CA GLU A 452 -11.54 28.09 10.58
C GLU A 452 -11.15 27.01 11.60
N PHE A 453 -10.10 26.25 11.28
CA PHE A 453 -9.52 25.23 12.14
C PHE A 453 -8.01 25.19 11.93
N ASP A 454 -7.28 24.77 12.97
CA ASP A 454 -5.81 24.86 13.05
C ASP A 454 -5.16 23.47 12.94
N PHE A 455 -5.60 22.67 11.98
CA PHE A 455 -5.00 21.36 11.68
C PHE A 455 -5.06 21.09 10.18
N ASP A 456 -4.10 20.32 9.69
CA ASP A 456 -4.04 19.94 8.28
C ASP A 456 -5.17 18.97 7.91
N VAL A 457 -5.66 19.12 6.68
CA VAL A 457 -6.74 18.32 6.10
C VAL A 457 -6.40 17.87 4.69
N ASP A 458 -6.68 16.62 4.37
CA ASP A 458 -6.45 16.04 3.04
C ASP A 458 -7.75 15.83 2.24
N GLY A 459 -8.89 16.20 2.82
CA GLY A 459 -10.20 16.14 2.17
C GLY A 459 -11.38 16.28 3.13
N ALA A 460 -12.50 15.66 2.75
CA ALA A 460 -13.70 15.51 3.58
C ALA A 460 -14.09 14.04 3.73
N VAL A 461 -14.68 13.67 4.86
CA VAL A 461 -15.28 12.35 5.08
C VAL A 461 -16.79 12.47 5.08
N TYR A 462 -17.47 11.64 4.30
CA TYR A 462 -18.92 11.52 4.30
C TYR A 462 -19.35 10.19 4.91
N LYS A 463 -20.25 10.21 5.89
CA LYS A 463 -20.72 9.04 6.63
C LYS A 463 -22.24 8.99 6.59
N VAL A 464 -22.85 7.85 6.22
CA VAL A 464 -24.30 7.65 6.41
C VAL A 464 -24.61 7.77 7.89
N SER A 465 -25.56 8.63 8.28
CA SER A 465 -25.83 8.96 9.69
C SER A 465 -26.46 7.77 10.44
N SER A 466 -27.54 7.20 9.92
CA SER A 466 -28.33 6.13 10.56
C SER A 466 -27.54 4.83 10.79
N VAL A 467 -27.48 4.35 12.04
CA VAL A 467 -26.81 3.09 12.43
C VAL A 467 -27.48 1.86 11.84
N ALA A 468 -28.82 1.86 11.76
CA ALA A 468 -29.56 0.81 11.08
C ALA A 468 -29.15 0.70 9.60
N SER A 469 -28.98 1.85 8.92
CA SER A 469 -28.51 1.89 7.54
C SER A 469 -27.05 1.43 7.42
N ARG A 470 -26.17 1.82 8.36
CA ARG A 470 -24.78 1.33 8.41
C ARG A 470 -24.71 -0.20 8.54
N SER A 471 -25.57 -0.78 9.39
CA SER A 471 -25.65 -2.23 9.60
C SER A 471 -26.08 -2.98 8.33
N ILE A 472 -27.06 -2.43 7.60
CA ILE A 472 -27.49 -2.98 6.29
C ILE A 472 -26.37 -2.88 5.24
N LEU A 473 -25.68 -1.75 5.20
CA LEU A 473 -24.59 -1.52 4.24
C LEU A 473 -23.38 -2.41 4.55
N GLY A 474 -23.12 -2.63 5.84
CA GLY A 474 -21.98 -3.39 6.34
C GLY A 474 -20.64 -2.81 5.92
N SER A 475 -19.61 -3.65 6.00
CA SER A 475 -18.25 -3.33 5.56
C SER A 475 -17.78 -4.31 4.49
N SER A 476 -16.80 -3.90 3.68
CA SER A 476 -15.92 -4.84 3.01
C SER A 476 -14.91 -5.43 4.02
N SER A 477 -13.93 -6.18 3.55
CA SER A 477 -12.82 -6.62 4.39
C SER A 477 -11.93 -5.47 4.90
N ARG A 478 -12.10 -4.23 4.38
CA ARG A 478 -11.18 -3.10 4.63
C ARG A 478 -11.85 -1.77 4.93
N PHE A 479 -13.00 -1.53 4.30
CA PHE A 479 -13.66 -0.22 4.29
C PHE A 479 -15.13 -0.38 4.67
N PRO A 480 -15.68 0.50 5.50
CA PRO A 480 -17.12 0.57 5.70
C PRO A 480 -17.80 0.99 4.39
N ARG A 481 -18.85 0.29 3.96
CA ARG A 481 -19.60 0.69 2.74
C ARG A 481 -20.43 1.96 2.95
N TRP A 482 -20.61 2.33 4.21
CA TRP A 482 -21.40 3.47 4.66
C TRP A 482 -20.60 4.76 4.85
N ALA A 483 -19.29 4.77 4.55
CA ALA A 483 -18.48 6.00 4.55
C ALA A 483 -17.49 6.06 3.39
N ILE A 484 -17.09 7.27 3.01
CA ILE A 484 -16.10 7.53 1.95
C ILE A 484 -15.27 8.78 2.27
N ALA A 485 -13.99 8.79 1.87
CA ALA A 485 -13.11 9.94 1.92
C ALA A 485 -13.07 10.62 0.53
N HIS A 486 -13.50 11.87 0.43
CA HIS A 486 -13.39 12.71 -0.76
C HIS A 486 -12.15 13.60 -0.63
N LYS A 487 -11.07 13.24 -1.32
CA LYS A 487 -9.76 13.91 -1.21
C LYS A 487 -9.62 15.10 -2.14
N PHE A 488 -8.77 16.05 -1.76
CA PHE A 488 -8.43 17.19 -2.59
C PHE A 488 -7.59 16.80 -3.82
N PRO A 489 -7.66 17.58 -4.93
CA PRO A 489 -6.81 17.37 -6.09
C PRO A 489 -5.32 17.65 -5.79
N ALA A 490 -4.43 16.91 -6.45
CA ALA A 490 -2.97 17.03 -6.27
C ALA A 490 -2.45 18.42 -6.67
N GLN A 491 -1.45 18.92 -5.92
CA GLN A 491 -0.84 20.22 -6.18
C GLN A 491 0.12 20.14 -7.39
N CYS A 492 0.16 21.22 -8.17
CA CYS A 492 1.06 21.39 -9.31
C CYS A 492 1.91 22.65 -9.13
N ALA A 493 3.15 22.61 -9.59
CA ALA A 493 4.04 23.77 -9.67
C ALA A 493 4.67 23.85 -11.05
N VAL A 494 5.13 25.04 -11.41
CA VAL A 494 5.89 25.27 -12.64
C VAL A 494 7.32 25.62 -12.23
N THR A 495 8.30 24.96 -12.85
CA THR A 495 9.72 25.22 -12.61
C THR A 495 10.53 25.08 -13.89
N LYS A 496 11.84 25.32 -13.82
CA LYS A 496 12.78 25.28 -14.94
C LYS A 496 13.49 23.93 -15.00
N LEU A 497 13.59 23.37 -16.21
CA LEU A 497 14.33 22.13 -16.47
C LEU A 497 15.82 22.45 -16.69
N ASN A 498 16.67 22.02 -15.76
CA ASN A 498 18.12 22.27 -15.80
C ASN A 498 18.89 21.17 -16.54
N ALA A 499 18.52 19.90 -16.31
CA ALA A 499 19.15 18.75 -16.96
C ALA A 499 18.23 17.52 -16.98
N VAL A 500 18.62 16.47 -17.70
CA VAL A 500 18.06 15.13 -17.57
C VAL A 500 19.19 14.15 -17.31
N GLU A 501 19.12 13.48 -16.17
CA GLU A 501 20.07 12.45 -15.75
C GLU A 501 19.47 11.06 -15.94
N VAL A 502 20.32 10.03 -16.03
CA VAL A 502 19.88 8.64 -16.18
C VAL A 502 20.18 7.87 -14.90
N GLN A 503 19.13 7.45 -14.21
CA GLN A 503 19.23 6.58 -13.04
C GLN A 503 19.18 5.11 -13.48
N ILE A 504 20.04 4.27 -12.89
CA ILE A 504 20.08 2.83 -13.16
C ILE A 504 19.50 2.10 -11.95
N GLY A 505 18.39 1.40 -12.13
CA GLY A 505 17.75 0.62 -11.10
C GLY A 505 18.45 -0.72 -10.82
N ARG A 506 18.06 -1.35 -9.71
CA ARG A 506 18.58 -2.66 -9.24
C ARG A 506 18.50 -3.79 -10.28
N THR A 507 17.53 -3.70 -11.19
CA THR A 507 17.32 -4.69 -12.27
C THR A 507 18.03 -4.27 -13.57
N GLY A 508 18.84 -3.22 -13.52
CA GLY A 508 19.52 -2.64 -14.67
C GLY A 508 18.64 -1.73 -15.52
N ALA A 509 17.41 -1.41 -15.12
CA ALA A 509 16.55 -0.46 -15.87
C ALA A 509 17.15 0.95 -15.86
N LEU A 510 17.20 1.61 -17.02
CA LEU A 510 17.65 2.99 -17.17
C LEU A 510 16.44 3.93 -17.24
N THR A 511 16.32 4.81 -16.27
CA THR A 511 15.19 5.74 -16.12
C THR A 511 15.69 7.19 -16.23
N PRO A 512 15.16 8.00 -17.16
CA PRO A 512 15.45 9.42 -17.21
C PRO A 512 14.79 10.16 -16.05
N VAL A 513 15.53 11.06 -15.42
CA VAL A 513 15.11 11.89 -14.29
C VAL A 513 15.45 13.35 -14.62
N ALA A 514 14.44 14.21 -14.64
CA ALA A 514 14.60 15.64 -14.76
C ALA A 514 15.27 16.23 -13.51
N VAL A 515 16.28 17.07 -13.71
CA VAL A 515 16.88 17.94 -12.69
C VAL A 515 16.28 19.32 -12.90
N LEU A 516 15.73 19.90 -11.85
CA LEU A 516 14.88 21.08 -11.89
C LEU A 516 15.50 22.21 -11.07
N GLU A 517 15.11 23.44 -11.38
CA GLU A 517 15.26 24.55 -10.45
C GLU A 517 14.40 24.26 -9.19
N PRO A 518 14.96 24.37 -7.98
CA PRO A 518 14.22 24.05 -6.75
C PRO A 518 12.92 24.84 -6.67
N VAL A 519 11.79 24.14 -6.50
CA VAL A 519 10.46 24.76 -6.41
C VAL A 519 9.68 24.14 -5.26
N ASP A 520 8.92 24.96 -4.53
CA ASP A 520 8.00 24.45 -3.52
C ASP A 520 6.80 23.78 -4.19
N LEU A 521 6.48 22.57 -3.76
CA LEU A 521 5.36 21.80 -4.26
C LEU A 521 4.72 21.03 -3.10
N GLY A 522 3.71 21.64 -2.47
CA GLY A 522 3.05 21.05 -1.30
C GLY A 522 3.94 21.00 -0.06
N GLY A 523 4.68 22.09 0.20
CA GLY A 523 5.52 22.22 1.41
C GLY A 523 6.86 21.47 1.35
N VAL A 524 7.17 20.84 0.21
CA VAL A 524 8.45 20.15 -0.04
C VAL A 524 9.14 20.81 -1.21
N THR A 525 10.42 21.14 -1.04
CA THR A 525 11.25 21.65 -2.12
C THR A 525 11.64 20.53 -3.08
N VAL A 526 11.17 20.60 -4.32
CA VAL A 526 11.44 19.62 -5.37
C VAL A 526 12.53 20.13 -6.30
N SER A 527 13.60 19.35 -6.45
CA SER A 527 14.71 19.61 -7.40
C SER A 527 14.90 18.51 -8.44
N ARG A 528 14.14 17.41 -8.34
CA ARG A 528 14.21 16.28 -9.28
C ARG A 528 12.81 15.73 -9.56
N ALA A 529 12.56 15.32 -10.79
CA ALA A 529 11.29 14.71 -11.18
C ALA A 529 11.48 13.53 -12.15
N SER A 530 10.66 12.48 -12.02
CA SER A 530 10.67 11.35 -12.94
C SER A 530 10.16 11.75 -14.33
N LEU A 531 10.81 11.20 -15.36
CA LEU A 531 10.34 11.22 -16.75
C LEU A 531 9.91 9.83 -17.23
N HIS A 532 9.74 8.87 -16.31
CA HIS A 532 9.30 7.49 -16.54
C HIS A 532 10.21 6.64 -17.45
N ASN A 533 10.30 6.97 -18.74
CA ASN A 533 11.16 6.32 -19.72
C ASN A 533 11.51 7.32 -20.85
N PHE A 534 12.50 6.98 -21.68
CA PHE A 534 12.99 7.91 -22.71
C PHE A 534 11.94 8.25 -23.78
N GLU A 535 11.03 7.32 -24.10
CA GLU A 535 9.94 7.56 -25.05
C GLU A 535 8.92 8.56 -24.47
N PHE A 536 8.52 8.36 -23.22
CA PHE A 536 7.65 9.27 -22.49
C PHE A 536 8.28 10.66 -22.37
N ALA A 537 9.53 10.74 -21.93
CA ALA A 537 10.28 12.00 -21.83
C ALA A 537 10.24 12.78 -23.16
N GLN A 538 10.47 12.09 -24.28
CA GLN A 538 10.38 12.69 -25.60
C GLN A 538 8.96 13.14 -25.95
N SER A 539 7.92 12.42 -25.53
CA SER A 539 6.53 12.76 -25.84
C SER A 539 6.03 14.02 -25.12
N ILE A 540 6.44 14.25 -23.86
CA ILE A 540 5.93 15.34 -23.02
C ILE A 540 6.77 16.62 -23.07
N LEU A 541 8.01 16.53 -23.55
CA LEU A 541 8.94 17.67 -23.60
C LEU A 541 9.24 18.19 -25.02
N LYS A 542 8.86 17.49 -26.09
CA LYS A 542 9.03 17.97 -27.47
C LYS A 542 7.84 18.84 -27.89
N ALA A 543 8.10 20.04 -28.41
CA ALA A 543 7.04 20.94 -28.89
C ALA A 543 6.78 20.84 -30.40
N THR A 544 7.76 20.40 -31.22
CA THR A 544 7.53 20.28 -32.68
C THR A 544 8.21 19.07 -33.34
N ALA A 545 7.65 18.65 -34.48
CA ALA A 545 8.12 17.50 -35.27
C ALA A 545 9.51 17.70 -35.92
N HIS A 546 10.04 18.94 -35.94
CA HIS A 546 11.34 19.28 -36.52
C HIS A 546 12.51 19.24 -35.51
N GLU A 547 12.23 19.07 -34.20
CA GLU A 547 13.21 19.09 -33.10
C GLU A 547 13.65 17.69 -32.64
N SER A 548 13.21 16.63 -33.33
CA SER A 548 13.38 15.24 -32.90
C SER A 548 14.84 14.80 -32.66
N ASP A 549 15.79 15.49 -33.29
CA ASP A 549 17.24 15.25 -33.18
C ASP A 549 18.00 16.21 -32.24
N MET A 550 17.37 17.28 -31.72
CA MET A 550 18.08 18.39 -31.06
C MET A 550 17.95 18.44 -29.53
N GLY A 551 16.89 17.86 -28.93
CA GLY A 551 16.68 17.89 -27.47
C GLY A 551 15.73 18.99 -27.01
N VAL A 552 15.85 19.42 -25.74
CA VAL A 552 15.00 20.45 -25.11
C VAL A 552 15.89 21.59 -24.60
N PRO A 553 15.59 22.87 -24.86
CA PRO A 553 16.38 23.97 -24.34
C PRO A 553 16.54 23.91 -22.81
N ILE A 554 17.76 24.09 -22.30
CA ILE A 554 18.01 24.27 -20.87
C ILE A 554 17.22 25.49 -20.39
N GLY A 555 16.54 25.38 -19.25
CA GLY A 555 15.68 26.43 -18.73
C GLY A 555 14.27 26.44 -19.34
N SER A 556 13.89 25.41 -20.12
CA SER A 556 12.50 25.24 -20.53
C SER A 556 11.59 25.14 -19.31
N SER A 557 10.46 25.85 -19.36
CA SER A 557 9.46 25.79 -18.28
C SER A 557 8.72 24.44 -18.34
N VAL A 558 8.64 23.75 -17.22
CA VAL A 558 7.95 22.47 -17.10
C VAL A 558 6.93 22.52 -15.97
N MET A 559 5.74 22.00 -16.26
CA MET A 559 4.74 21.74 -15.23
C MET A 559 5.13 20.43 -14.56
N ILE A 560 5.39 20.51 -13.27
CA ILE A 560 5.49 19.34 -12.44
C ILE A 560 4.22 19.20 -11.62
N ASN A 561 3.76 17.97 -11.49
CA ASN A 561 2.95 17.65 -10.35
C ASN A 561 3.69 16.67 -9.50
N ARG A 562 3.24 16.66 -8.27
CA ARG A 562 3.57 15.64 -7.34
C ARG A 562 2.56 14.56 -7.68
N ALA A 563 2.98 13.59 -8.49
CA ALA A 563 2.11 12.51 -8.94
C ALA A 563 1.62 11.84 -7.68
N GLY A 564 0.37 12.04 -7.28
CA GLY A 564 -0.06 11.58 -5.98
C GLY A 564 0.73 12.08 -4.76
N ASP A 565 1.70 12.98 -4.92
CA ASP A 565 2.48 13.68 -3.90
C ASP A 565 3.89 13.13 -3.46
N VAL A 566 4.57 12.12 -4.06
CA VAL A 566 6.01 11.85 -3.73
C VAL A 566 6.94 11.87 -4.88
N ILE A 567 6.69 11.13 -5.94
CA ILE A 567 7.61 11.19 -7.07
C ILE A 567 7.15 12.39 -7.87
N PRO A 568 7.89 13.52 -7.80
CA PRO A 568 7.55 14.64 -8.64
C PRO A 568 7.73 14.11 -10.07
N GLN A 569 6.76 14.36 -10.94
CA GLN A 569 6.88 13.97 -12.33
C GLN A 569 6.66 15.20 -13.18
N VAL A 570 7.34 15.23 -14.30
CA VAL A 570 7.04 16.24 -15.30
C VAL A 570 5.76 15.82 -16.02
N ILE A 571 4.74 16.67 -15.99
CA ILE A 571 3.49 16.44 -16.73
C ILE A 571 3.69 16.82 -18.19
N GLN A 572 4.19 18.03 -18.42
CA GLN A 572 4.35 18.62 -19.74
C GLN A 572 5.30 19.81 -19.69
N ARG A 573 5.92 20.12 -20.83
CA ARG A 573 6.54 21.42 -21.06
C ARG A 573 5.45 22.50 -21.18
N ILE A 574 5.72 23.69 -20.65
CA ILE A 574 4.89 24.88 -20.85
C ILE A 574 5.67 25.82 -21.77
N ASP A 575 5.08 26.15 -22.92
CA ASP A 575 5.67 27.16 -23.80
C ASP A 575 5.46 28.55 -23.18
N SER A 576 6.56 29.27 -22.95
CA SER A 576 6.55 30.65 -22.47
C SER A 576 7.15 31.59 -23.51
N ASP A 577 6.76 32.87 -23.49
CA ASP A 577 7.30 33.88 -24.42
C ASP A 577 8.82 34.06 -24.29
N ASP A 578 9.42 33.67 -23.15
CA ASP A 578 10.86 33.67 -22.90
C ASP A 578 11.60 32.52 -23.61
N ASP A 579 10.91 31.45 -23.98
CA ASP A 579 11.48 30.29 -24.71
C ASP A 579 11.71 30.60 -26.20
N ASN A 580 11.29 31.79 -26.67
CA ASN A 580 11.50 32.30 -28.04
C ASN A 580 12.79 33.14 -28.21
N LYS A 581 13.67 33.19 -27.21
CA LYS A 581 15.00 33.82 -27.38
C LYS A 581 15.84 33.03 -28.38
N PRO A 582 16.61 33.69 -29.27
CA PRO A 582 17.49 32.99 -30.21
C PRO A 582 18.54 32.20 -29.42
N ILE A 583 18.48 30.87 -29.51
CA ILE A 583 19.47 29.99 -28.90
C ILE A 583 20.63 29.84 -29.90
N GLU A 584 21.84 30.23 -29.46
CA GLU A 584 23.00 30.41 -30.35
C GLU A 584 23.91 29.17 -30.44
N SER A 585 23.77 28.16 -29.55
CA SER A 585 24.63 26.97 -29.51
C SER A 585 23.90 25.63 -29.31
N LYS A 586 24.58 24.51 -29.64
CA LYS A 586 24.08 23.15 -29.38
C LYS A 586 24.21 22.72 -27.91
N ASP A 587 25.08 23.38 -27.13
CA ASP A 587 25.31 23.04 -25.72
C ASP A 587 24.19 23.57 -24.82
N ASP A 588 23.28 24.39 -25.37
CA ASP A 588 22.09 24.91 -24.69
C ASP A 588 20.90 23.93 -24.71
N PHE A 589 21.09 22.70 -25.19
CA PHE A 589 20.03 21.68 -25.31
C PHE A 589 20.31 20.43 -24.46
N ILE A 590 19.26 19.97 -23.76
CA ILE A 590 19.20 18.72 -23.02
C ILE A 590 18.82 17.60 -23.98
N SER A 591 19.71 16.61 -24.14
CA SER A 591 19.41 15.43 -24.96
C SER A 591 18.40 14.51 -24.27
N LEU A 592 17.36 14.10 -25.00
CA LEU A 592 16.39 13.09 -24.56
C LEU A 592 16.62 11.71 -25.21
N SER A 593 17.78 11.52 -25.83
CA SER A 593 18.14 10.28 -26.51
C SER A 593 18.50 9.20 -25.50
N ALA A 594 17.95 8.00 -25.69
CA ALA A 594 18.34 6.82 -24.92
C ALA A 594 19.85 6.56 -25.07
N PRO A 595 20.61 6.43 -23.96
CA PRO A 595 22.04 6.18 -24.03
C PRO A 595 22.28 4.77 -24.58
N LYS A 596 23.26 4.62 -25.49
CA LYS A 596 23.63 3.31 -26.05
C LYS A 596 24.49 2.45 -25.10
N LYS A 597 25.11 3.10 -24.11
CA LYS A 597 25.97 2.49 -23.10
C LYS A 597 25.44 2.86 -21.71
N CYS A 598 25.52 1.91 -20.78
CA CYS A 598 25.12 2.10 -19.40
C CYS A 598 26.05 3.10 -18.71
N PRO A 599 25.53 4.19 -18.12
CA PRO A 599 26.37 5.17 -17.41
C PRO A 599 27.11 4.61 -16.20
N ALA A 600 26.60 3.54 -15.57
CA ALA A 600 27.21 2.95 -14.38
C ALA A 600 28.39 2.00 -14.68
N CYS A 601 28.34 1.25 -15.79
CA CYS A 601 29.33 0.20 -16.05
C CYS A 601 29.88 0.19 -17.49
N GLY A 602 29.42 1.07 -18.37
CA GLY A 602 29.86 1.16 -19.76
C GLY A 602 29.40 0.02 -20.68
N SER A 603 28.68 -0.99 -20.18
CA SER A 603 28.10 -2.06 -21.00
C SER A 603 27.03 -1.55 -21.95
N ASP A 604 26.69 -2.33 -22.98
CA ASP A 604 25.60 -1.97 -23.88
C ASP A 604 24.26 -1.85 -23.16
N THR A 605 23.36 -1.09 -23.74
CA THR A 605 21.97 -1.01 -23.30
C THR A 605 21.09 -1.73 -24.31
N VAL A 606 20.20 -2.58 -23.81
CA VAL A 606 19.24 -3.32 -24.63
C VAL A 606 17.84 -2.95 -24.20
N PHE A 607 16.96 -2.72 -25.16
CA PHE A 607 15.54 -2.64 -24.86
C PHE A 607 15.05 -4.05 -24.57
N ASP A 608 14.34 -4.20 -23.46
CA ASP A 608 13.75 -5.46 -23.06
C ASP A 608 12.65 -5.80 -24.10
N ILE A 609 13.00 -6.64 -25.09
CA ILE A 609 12.01 -7.23 -25.99
C ILE A 609 11.28 -8.25 -25.14
N VAL A 610 10.07 -7.92 -24.71
CA VAL A 610 9.21 -8.91 -24.08
C VAL A 610 9.08 -10.08 -25.04
N ALA A 611 9.71 -11.20 -24.72
CA ALA A 611 9.75 -12.41 -25.52
C ALA A 611 8.34 -13.02 -25.64
N GLY A 612 7.52 -12.44 -26.51
CA GLY A 612 6.41 -13.11 -27.15
C GLY A 612 7.00 -13.83 -28.37
N ARG A 613 7.27 -15.13 -28.23
CA ARG A 613 7.49 -16.11 -29.30
C ARG A 613 8.13 -15.56 -30.58
N SER A 614 9.42 -15.85 -30.77
CA SER A 614 9.93 -16.08 -32.12
C SER A 614 9.18 -17.27 -32.71
N SER A 615 8.05 -17.03 -33.37
CA SER A 615 7.46 -17.99 -34.29
C SER A 615 8.21 -17.89 -35.62
N THR A 616 9.44 -18.39 -35.65
CA THR A 616 9.94 -18.92 -36.92
C THR A 616 9.17 -20.20 -37.21
N LYS A 617 8.44 -20.19 -38.33
CA LYS A 617 7.67 -21.29 -38.97
C LYS A 617 6.19 -21.41 -38.55
N SER A 618 5.34 -20.56 -39.14
CA SER A 618 4.00 -20.99 -39.55
C SER A 618 4.09 -21.55 -40.97
N ALA A 619 3.85 -22.85 -41.11
CA ALA A 619 3.59 -23.47 -42.40
C ALA A 619 2.15 -23.15 -42.81
N ASP A 620 1.96 -22.45 -43.93
CA ASP A 620 0.64 -22.37 -44.56
C ASP A 620 0.26 -23.73 -45.17
N LYS A 621 -1.05 -24.01 -45.17
CA LYS A 621 -1.68 -25.29 -45.51
C LYS A 621 -1.43 -25.83 -46.93
N ASP A 622 -0.65 -25.15 -47.76
CA ASP A 622 -0.38 -25.56 -49.15
C ASP A 622 1.12 -25.67 -49.51
N GLY A 623 2.01 -25.79 -48.52
CA GLY A 623 3.36 -26.36 -48.74
C GLY A 623 4.22 -25.65 -49.79
N LYS A 624 4.16 -24.32 -49.91
CA LYS A 624 5.06 -23.53 -50.75
C LYS A 624 5.77 -22.46 -49.93
N ASN A 625 7.08 -22.64 -49.76
CA ASN A 625 7.99 -21.60 -49.28
C ASN A 625 8.13 -20.52 -50.37
N THR A 626 7.58 -19.34 -50.15
CA THR A 626 7.89 -18.14 -50.93
C THR A 626 8.70 -17.20 -50.05
N GLU A 627 9.96 -16.98 -50.41
CA GLU A 627 10.78 -15.88 -49.91
C GLU A 627 10.12 -14.55 -50.30
N LEU A 628 9.77 -13.73 -49.31
CA LEU A 628 9.30 -12.36 -49.50
C LEU A 628 10.48 -11.38 -49.33
N PRO A 629 10.54 -10.28 -50.09
CA PRO A 629 11.75 -9.46 -50.23
C PRO A 629 12.08 -8.65 -48.98
N GLU A 630 13.38 -8.54 -48.71
CA GLU A 630 13.98 -7.53 -47.83
C GLU A 630 13.69 -6.13 -48.38
N GLU A 631 12.72 -5.41 -47.79
CA GLU A 631 12.64 -3.94 -47.70
C GLU A 631 11.21 -3.53 -47.36
N THR A 632 10.92 -3.30 -46.07
CA THR A 632 10.02 -2.26 -45.51
C THR A 632 9.62 -2.60 -44.07
N THR A 633 10.55 -2.41 -43.13
CA THR A 633 10.25 -2.39 -41.68
C THR A 633 10.62 -1.03 -41.11
N LYS A 634 9.81 -0.02 -41.41
CA LYS A 634 9.73 1.20 -40.59
C LYS A 634 8.57 1.04 -39.60
N SER A 635 8.96 0.92 -38.32
CA SER A 635 8.25 1.35 -37.11
C SER A 635 6.75 1.00 -37.01
N LYS A 636 6.44 -0.13 -36.35
CA LYS A 636 5.28 -0.19 -35.46
C LYS A 636 5.72 0.35 -34.11
N GLU A 637 5.13 1.48 -33.70
CA GLU A 637 5.32 2.13 -32.41
C GLU A 637 5.06 1.13 -31.27
N SER A 638 6.08 0.85 -30.48
CA SER A 638 6.04 -0.07 -29.35
C SER A 638 6.17 0.71 -28.05
N VAL A 639 5.04 1.24 -27.57
CA VAL A 639 4.96 1.92 -26.28
C VAL A 639 5.23 0.90 -25.16
N GLY A 640 6.23 1.16 -24.34
CA GLY A 640 6.50 0.39 -23.11
C GLY A 640 7.80 -0.41 -23.06
N GLN A 641 8.77 -0.12 -23.94
CA GLN A 641 10.10 -0.74 -23.84
C GLN A 641 10.92 -0.12 -22.71
N VAL A 642 11.30 -0.93 -21.72
CA VAL A 642 12.24 -0.51 -20.67
C VAL A 642 13.65 -0.74 -21.19
N LEU A 643 14.45 0.33 -21.25
CA LEU A 643 15.87 0.23 -21.57
C LEU A 643 16.62 -0.37 -20.37
N ARG A 644 17.44 -1.39 -20.60
CA ARG A 644 18.22 -2.05 -19.54
C ARG A 644 19.70 -2.10 -19.88
N CYS A 645 20.52 -2.08 -18.85
CA CYS A 645 21.93 -2.44 -18.90
C CYS A 645 22.06 -3.94 -19.22
N SER A 646 22.73 -4.28 -20.32
CA SER A 646 23.08 -5.67 -20.67
C SER A 646 24.35 -6.17 -19.97
N GLY A 647 24.97 -5.33 -19.15
CA GLY A 647 26.21 -5.66 -18.45
C GLY A 647 26.07 -6.85 -17.49
N PRO A 648 27.19 -7.44 -17.06
CA PRO A 648 27.17 -8.53 -16.10
C PRO A 648 26.54 -8.08 -14.76
N GLN A 649 25.85 -9.00 -14.08
CA GLN A 649 24.94 -8.65 -12.99
C GLN A 649 25.69 -8.21 -11.73
N LEU A 650 26.83 -8.83 -11.42
CA LEU A 650 27.64 -8.52 -10.25
C LEU A 650 28.71 -7.47 -10.56
N ILE A 651 28.99 -7.21 -11.84
CA ILE A 651 29.91 -6.14 -12.26
C ILE A 651 29.22 -4.76 -12.29
N CYS A 652 27.96 -4.68 -12.73
CA CYS A 652 27.26 -3.40 -12.77
C CYS A 652 26.86 -2.97 -11.34
N PRO A 653 27.41 -1.88 -10.77
CA PRO A 653 27.28 -1.61 -9.33
C PRO A 653 25.82 -1.54 -8.82
N PRO A 654 24.88 -0.86 -9.51
CA PRO A 654 23.48 -0.84 -9.09
C PRO A 654 22.81 -2.22 -9.12
N ARG A 655 23.20 -3.09 -10.05
CA ARG A 655 22.69 -4.47 -10.15
C ARG A 655 23.31 -5.38 -9.11
N ALA A 656 24.61 -5.20 -8.84
CA ALA A 656 25.35 -5.91 -7.81
C ALA A 656 24.74 -5.64 -6.43
N ILE A 657 24.43 -4.39 -6.11
CA ILE A 657 23.81 -4.00 -4.83
C ILE A 657 22.45 -4.67 -4.65
N GLY A 658 21.62 -4.70 -5.70
CA GLY A 658 20.35 -5.43 -5.68
C GLY A 658 20.52 -6.93 -5.43
N ALA A 659 21.51 -7.55 -6.08
CA ALA A 659 21.82 -8.97 -5.91
C ALA A 659 22.34 -9.27 -4.49
N LEU A 660 23.31 -8.50 -4.00
CA LEU A 660 23.91 -8.64 -2.66
C LEU A 660 22.87 -8.43 -1.55
N SER A 661 21.98 -7.44 -1.73
CA SER A 661 20.88 -7.17 -0.80
C SER A 661 19.93 -8.37 -0.70
N HIS A 662 19.60 -9.02 -1.82
CA HIS A 662 18.82 -10.25 -1.83
C HIS A 662 19.56 -11.41 -1.15
N THR A 663 20.84 -11.59 -1.46
CA THR A 663 21.67 -12.66 -0.89
C THR A 663 21.78 -12.56 0.62
N PHE A 664 22.05 -11.37 1.17
CA PHE A 664 22.24 -11.17 2.61
C PHE A 664 20.94 -10.86 3.39
N SER A 665 19.78 -10.93 2.72
CA SER A 665 18.47 -10.75 3.36
C SER A 665 18.18 -11.82 4.42
N ARG A 666 17.20 -11.56 5.30
CA ARG A 666 16.74 -12.51 6.34
C ARG A 666 16.32 -13.88 5.79
N SER A 667 15.71 -13.88 4.61
CA SER A 667 15.27 -15.11 3.92
C SER A 667 16.41 -15.82 3.17
N GLY A 668 17.50 -15.11 2.88
CA GLY A 668 18.73 -15.63 2.30
C GLY A 668 19.74 -16.05 3.37
N ILE A 669 20.97 -15.56 3.25
CA ILE A 669 22.10 -15.89 4.13
C ILE A 669 21.95 -15.25 5.52
N ASP A 670 21.15 -14.19 5.66
CA ASP A 670 20.82 -13.53 6.94
C ASP A 670 22.03 -12.88 7.65
N VAL A 671 22.76 -12.00 6.94
CA VAL A 671 23.80 -11.18 7.55
C VAL A 671 23.19 -9.86 8.05
N THR A 672 23.01 -9.76 9.37
CA THR A 672 22.43 -8.57 9.99
C THR A 672 23.35 -7.35 9.89
N GLY A 673 22.77 -6.15 9.75
CA GLY A 673 23.52 -4.89 9.72
C GLY A 673 23.94 -4.40 8.33
N LEU A 674 23.65 -5.16 7.27
CA LEU A 674 23.86 -4.75 5.88
C LEU A 674 22.58 -4.14 5.27
N SER A 675 22.43 -2.81 5.39
CA SER A 675 21.42 -2.07 4.62
C SER A 675 21.88 -1.81 3.18
N GLU A 676 20.95 -1.47 2.27
CA GLU A 676 21.28 -1.13 0.87
C GLU A 676 22.28 0.03 0.79
N ALA A 677 22.18 1.03 1.67
CA ALA A 677 23.13 2.14 1.76
C ALA A 677 24.54 1.69 2.18
N ARG A 678 24.65 0.74 3.13
CA ARG A 678 25.94 0.17 3.55
C ARG A 678 26.54 -0.69 2.44
N LEU A 679 25.73 -1.50 1.77
CA LEU A 679 26.15 -2.26 0.59
C LEU A 679 26.65 -1.33 -0.54
N GLN A 680 25.96 -0.22 -0.80
CA GLN A 680 26.41 0.78 -1.76
C GLN A 680 27.80 1.33 -1.42
N GLN A 681 28.08 1.63 -0.14
CA GLN A 681 29.41 2.08 0.29
C GLN A 681 30.48 0.99 0.05
N LEU A 682 30.19 -0.26 0.44
CA LEU A 682 31.12 -1.37 0.29
C LEU A 682 31.40 -1.72 -1.19
N VAL A 683 30.38 -1.66 -2.04
CA VAL A 683 30.50 -1.88 -3.50
C VAL A 683 31.26 -0.73 -4.17
N ASN A 684 30.96 0.53 -3.81
CA ASN A 684 31.65 1.70 -4.37
C ASN A 684 33.13 1.74 -3.98
N ALA A 685 33.46 1.36 -2.74
CA ALA A 685 34.82 1.21 -2.28
C ALA A 685 35.49 -0.09 -2.80
N THR A 686 34.77 -0.88 -3.59
CA THR A 686 35.22 -2.15 -4.20
C THR A 686 35.59 -3.26 -3.22
N PHE A 687 35.19 -3.14 -1.95
CA PHE A 687 35.36 -4.18 -0.92
C PHE A 687 34.51 -5.42 -1.22
N ILE A 688 33.36 -5.25 -1.84
CA ILE A 688 32.46 -6.35 -2.21
C ILE A 688 32.05 -6.19 -3.67
N ARG A 689 32.31 -7.20 -4.49
CA ARG A 689 31.82 -7.29 -5.88
C ARG A 689 30.93 -8.51 -6.05
N VAL A 690 31.35 -9.63 -5.47
CA VAL A 690 30.59 -10.87 -5.41
C VAL A 690 30.25 -11.22 -3.96
N PRO A 691 29.20 -12.03 -3.71
CA PRO A 691 28.79 -12.34 -2.33
C PRO A 691 29.89 -12.96 -1.45
N SER A 692 30.80 -13.74 -2.03
CA SER A 692 31.91 -14.36 -1.28
C SER A 692 32.92 -13.35 -0.72
N ASP A 693 33.03 -12.15 -1.32
CA ASP A 693 34.01 -11.13 -0.89
C ASP A 693 33.72 -10.61 0.52
N LEU A 694 32.45 -10.59 0.94
CA LEU A 694 32.08 -10.17 2.29
C LEU A 694 32.82 -10.97 3.36
N PHE A 695 33.06 -12.25 3.11
CA PHE A 695 33.70 -13.16 4.07
C PHE A 695 35.20 -12.91 4.20
N ASN A 696 35.81 -12.09 3.32
CA ASN A 696 37.20 -11.66 3.48
C ASN A 696 37.41 -10.82 4.76
N ILE A 697 36.34 -10.26 5.34
CA ILE A 697 36.39 -9.54 6.63
C ILE A 697 36.77 -10.46 7.81
N LEU A 698 36.65 -11.79 7.62
CA LEU A 698 37.00 -12.81 8.61
C LEU A 698 38.46 -13.27 8.47
N ASP A 699 39.16 -12.91 7.40
CA ASP A 699 40.53 -13.35 7.16
C ASP A 699 41.52 -12.70 8.16
N ASP A 700 42.64 -13.38 8.41
CA ASP A 700 43.58 -13.04 9.50
C ASP A 700 44.29 -11.69 9.32
N ASP A 701 44.39 -11.18 8.09
CA ASP A 701 45.14 -9.96 7.77
C ASP A 701 44.48 -8.66 8.28
N GLN A 702 43.19 -8.73 8.65
CA GLN A 702 42.35 -7.62 9.11
C GLN A 702 42.32 -6.39 8.19
N THR A 703 42.85 -6.47 6.97
CA THR A 703 42.99 -5.32 6.06
C THR A 703 41.63 -4.75 5.72
N MET A 704 40.71 -5.61 5.24
CA MET A 704 39.34 -5.21 4.90
C MET A 704 38.58 -4.63 6.10
N LEU A 705 38.79 -5.17 7.30
CA LEU A 705 38.12 -4.69 8.51
C LEU A 705 38.57 -3.27 8.85
N ASN A 706 39.87 -3.01 8.81
CA ASN A 706 40.45 -1.70 9.10
C ASN A 706 40.03 -0.67 8.05
N ASP A 707 40.07 -1.03 6.77
CA ASP A 707 39.67 -0.12 5.69
C ASP A 707 38.17 0.23 5.76
N ILE A 708 37.32 -0.71 6.17
CA ILE A 708 35.89 -0.45 6.40
C ILE A 708 35.69 0.55 7.55
N MET A 709 36.53 0.54 8.59
CA MET A 709 36.43 1.50 9.70
C MET A 709 36.68 2.94 9.26
N GLU A 710 37.46 3.15 8.19
CA GLU A 710 37.79 4.48 7.67
C GLU A 710 36.70 5.06 6.74
N LEU A 711 35.70 4.25 6.34
CA LEU A 711 34.61 4.73 5.49
C LEU A 711 33.69 5.73 6.22
N PRO A 712 33.17 6.76 5.51
CA PRO A 712 32.23 7.71 6.09
C PRO A 712 31.00 7.05 6.73
N GLY A 713 30.76 7.35 8.01
CA GLY A 713 29.67 6.80 8.80
C GLY A 713 29.93 5.38 9.35
N TRP A 714 31.09 4.78 9.10
CA TRP A 714 31.58 3.60 9.79
C TRP A 714 32.44 3.99 11.00
N GLY A 715 32.51 3.10 11.98
CA GLY A 715 33.46 3.18 13.08
C GLY A 715 33.75 1.78 13.61
N GLU A 716 34.67 1.69 14.58
CA GLU A 716 35.14 0.41 15.14
C GLU A 716 34.00 -0.51 15.55
N LYS A 717 32.99 0.02 16.25
CA LYS A 717 31.83 -0.76 16.70
C LYS A 717 31.00 -1.30 15.54
N SER A 718 30.73 -0.51 14.50
CA SER A 718 29.91 -0.96 13.37
C SER A 718 30.64 -1.97 12.49
N ALA A 719 31.94 -1.78 12.27
CA ALA A 719 32.76 -2.72 11.51
C ALA A 719 32.88 -4.07 12.26
N ASN A 720 33.11 -4.05 13.58
CA ASN A 720 33.13 -5.25 14.39
C ASN A 720 31.77 -5.93 14.48
N ASN A 721 30.66 -5.18 14.51
CA ASN A 721 29.32 -5.76 14.44
C ASN A 721 29.08 -6.49 13.11
N LEU A 722 29.53 -5.91 11.98
CA LEU A 722 29.45 -6.59 10.69
C LEU A 722 30.28 -7.88 10.71
N LYS A 723 31.53 -7.81 11.18
CA LYS A 723 32.40 -8.98 11.33
C LYS A 723 31.74 -10.07 12.18
N ALA A 724 31.16 -9.70 13.31
CA ALA A 724 30.47 -10.63 14.20
C ALA A 724 29.23 -11.26 13.54
N ALA A 725 28.44 -10.47 12.79
CA ALA A 725 27.30 -10.98 12.03
C ALA A 725 27.73 -11.97 10.93
N THR A 726 28.80 -11.65 10.20
CA THR A 726 29.35 -12.53 9.16
C THR A 726 29.92 -13.82 9.78
N GLN A 727 30.63 -13.73 10.90
CA GLN A 727 31.17 -14.89 11.63
C GLN A 727 30.06 -15.81 12.12
N LYS A 728 28.98 -15.23 12.68
CA LYS A 728 27.82 -15.98 13.18
C LYS A 728 27.23 -16.89 12.09
N VAL A 729 27.08 -16.39 10.87
CA VAL A 729 26.56 -17.17 9.73
C VAL A 729 27.48 -18.35 9.39
N VAL A 730 28.80 -18.15 9.44
CA VAL A 730 29.78 -19.22 9.18
C VAL A 730 29.71 -20.29 10.28
N ASP A 731 29.60 -19.87 11.54
CA ASP A 731 29.59 -20.76 12.70
C ASP A 731 28.30 -21.59 12.79
N GLU A 732 27.15 -20.95 12.61
CA GLU A 732 25.83 -21.59 12.68
C GLU A 732 25.54 -22.46 11.45
N GLY A 733 26.05 -22.05 10.28
CA GLY A 733 25.77 -22.70 9.01
C GLY A 733 24.46 -22.22 8.38
N VAL A 734 24.27 -22.56 7.10
CA VAL A 734 23.16 -22.08 6.28
C VAL A 734 22.39 -23.28 5.70
N PRO A 735 21.07 -23.40 5.92
CA PRO A 735 20.27 -24.42 5.26
C PRO A 735 20.37 -24.35 3.73
N LEU A 736 20.49 -25.49 3.05
CA LEU A 736 20.59 -25.55 1.57
C LEU A 736 19.47 -24.78 0.86
N SER A 737 18.25 -24.77 1.41
CA SER A 737 17.12 -24.00 0.88
C SER A 737 17.35 -22.49 0.92
N LYS A 738 17.89 -21.96 2.02
CA LYS A 738 18.28 -20.54 2.15
C LYS A 738 19.42 -20.19 1.21
N PHE A 739 20.41 -21.07 1.06
CA PHE A 739 21.49 -20.90 0.10
C PHE A 739 20.93 -20.78 -1.33
N ILE A 740 20.09 -21.71 -1.79
CA ILE A 740 19.48 -21.68 -3.13
C ILE A 740 18.65 -20.41 -3.34
N TYR A 741 17.86 -20.00 -2.34
CA TYR A 741 17.10 -18.76 -2.40
C TYR A 741 18.02 -17.53 -2.55
N SER A 742 19.15 -17.50 -1.84
CA SER A 742 20.10 -16.38 -1.84
C SER A 742 20.76 -16.11 -3.19
N LEU A 743 20.78 -17.10 -4.09
CA LEU A 743 21.32 -16.96 -5.45
C LEU A 743 20.48 -16.05 -6.36
N GLY A 744 19.25 -15.71 -5.96
CA GLY A 744 18.40 -14.78 -6.72
C GLY A 744 17.95 -15.31 -8.08
N ILE A 745 17.84 -16.64 -8.23
CA ILE A 745 17.42 -17.28 -9.49
C ILE A 745 15.98 -16.90 -9.78
N ARG A 746 15.72 -16.44 -11.01
CA ARG A 746 14.37 -16.03 -11.44
C ARG A 746 13.37 -17.17 -11.25
N HIS A 747 12.17 -16.86 -10.79
CA HIS A 747 11.12 -17.85 -10.46
C HIS A 747 11.42 -18.80 -9.28
N VAL A 748 12.58 -18.70 -8.62
CA VAL A 748 12.94 -19.50 -7.45
C VAL A 748 12.71 -18.69 -6.17
N GLY A 749 11.53 -18.84 -5.57
CA GLY A 749 11.19 -18.30 -4.25
C GLY A 749 11.57 -19.25 -3.10
N THR A 750 11.24 -18.88 -1.86
CA THR A 750 11.53 -19.69 -0.67
C THR A 750 10.92 -21.09 -0.74
N PHE A 751 9.68 -21.21 -1.21
CA PHE A 751 9.02 -22.50 -1.41
C PHE A 751 9.75 -23.37 -2.46
N SER A 752 10.00 -22.83 -3.65
CA SER A 752 10.73 -23.54 -4.71
C SER A 752 12.14 -23.94 -4.27
N SER A 753 12.83 -23.06 -3.55
CA SER A 753 14.16 -23.33 -3.01
C SER A 753 14.16 -24.50 -2.01
N ALA A 754 13.12 -24.64 -1.19
CA ALA A 754 12.99 -25.77 -0.26
C ALA A 754 12.73 -27.08 -1.01
N LEU A 755 11.92 -27.05 -2.07
CA LEU A 755 11.69 -28.22 -2.93
C LEU A 755 12.97 -28.64 -3.68
N ILE A 756 13.69 -27.69 -4.28
CA ILE A 756 14.97 -27.93 -4.96
C ILE A 756 15.97 -28.51 -3.95
N ALA A 757 16.10 -27.89 -2.78
CA ALA A 757 16.98 -28.39 -1.71
C ALA A 757 16.64 -29.83 -1.33
N SER A 758 15.37 -30.14 -1.10
CA SER A 758 14.94 -31.51 -0.76
C SER A 758 15.18 -32.55 -1.87
N THR A 759 15.30 -32.09 -3.12
CA THR A 759 15.55 -32.95 -4.29
C THR A 759 17.03 -33.28 -4.44
N TYR A 760 17.90 -32.27 -4.30
CA TYR A 760 19.34 -32.43 -4.44
C TYR A 760 20.02 -32.87 -3.14
N GLU A 761 19.37 -32.67 -1.98
CA GLU A 761 19.81 -33.04 -0.63
C GLU A 761 21.05 -32.30 -0.15
N THR A 762 22.14 -32.34 -0.92
CA THR A 762 23.43 -31.74 -0.56
C THR A 762 23.78 -30.60 -1.51
N ILE A 763 24.65 -29.71 -1.04
CA ILE A 763 25.19 -28.64 -1.89
C ILE A 763 25.97 -29.18 -3.09
N ASP A 764 26.75 -30.24 -2.90
CA ASP A 764 27.57 -30.82 -3.97
C ASP A 764 26.70 -31.32 -5.13
N ASN A 765 25.61 -32.03 -4.83
CA ASN A 765 24.66 -32.50 -5.83
C ASN A 765 24.00 -31.35 -6.60
N PHE A 766 23.65 -30.26 -5.90
CA PHE A 766 23.05 -29.09 -6.53
C PHE A 766 24.05 -28.36 -7.43
N VAL A 767 25.28 -28.15 -6.97
CA VAL A 767 26.35 -27.50 -7.73
C VAL A 767 26.75 -28.34 -8.94
N ASP A 768 26.83 -29.66 -8.81
CA ASP A 768 27.13 -30.56 -9.93
C ASP A 768 26.01 -30.55 -10.98
N ALA A 769 24.74 -30.43 -10.57
CA ALA A 769 23.63 -30.24 -11.50
C ALA A 769 23.75 -28.92 -12.29
N LEU A 770 24.15 -27.82 -11.63
CA LEU A 770 24.39 -26.54 -12.31
C LEU A 770 25.58 -26.63 -13.28
N LYS A 771 26.71 -27.23 -12.86
CA LYS A 771 27.88 -27.44 -13.74
C LYS A 771 27.57 -28.33 -14.92
N HIS A 772 26.74 -29.36 -14.73
CA HIS A 772 26.30 -30.18 -15.84
C HIS A 772 25.50 -29.34 -16.84
N ALA A 773 24.51 -28.59 -16.36
CA ALA A 773 23.68 -27.72 -17.21
C ALA A 773 24.50 -26.65 -17.97
N SER A 774 25.61 -26.16 -17.41
CA SER A 774 26.50 -25.20 -18.09
C SER A 774 27.32 -25.82 -19.24
N THR A 775 27.38 -27.14 -19.33
CA THR A 775 28.08 -27.87 -20.42
C THR A 775 27.14 -28.42 -21.48
N VAL A 776 25.84 -28.43 -21.21
CA VAL A 776 24.79 -28.92 -22.12
C VAL A 776 24.44 -27.84 -23.13
N LYS A 777 24.13 -28.22 -24.37
CA LYS A 777 23.71 -27.28 -25.42
C LYS A 777 22.24 -26.88 -25.23
N SER A 778 21.87 -25.69 -25.69
CA SER A 778 20.51 -25.16 -25.53
C SER A 778 19.41 -26.06 -26.12
N GLU A 779 19.71 -26.84 -27.15
CA GLU A 779 18.79 -27.79 -27.79
C GLU A 779 18.45 -28.99 -26.89
N GLU A 780 19.27 -29.26 -25.87
CA GLU A 780 19.13 -30.36 -24.92
C GLU A 780 18.80 -29.85 -23.50
N ALA A 781 18.44 -28.57 -23.34
CA ALA A 781 18.18 -27.95 -22.05
C ALA A 781 17.09 -28.69 -21.23
N ASP A 782 16.09 -29.26 -21.90
CA ASP A 782 15.01 -30.03 -21.27
C ASP A 782 15.49 -31.35 -20.63
N THR A 783 16.72 -31.78 -20.94
CA THR A 783 17.36 -32.93 -20.29
C THR A 783 18.03 -32.57 -18.95
N CYS A 784 18.18 -31.28 -18.66
CA CYS A 784 18.71 -30.80 -17.38
C CYS A 784 17.61 -30.76 -16.31
N PHE A 785 18.00 -30.96 -15.05
CA PHE A 785 17.10 -30.88 -13.89
C PHE A 785 15.87 -31.80 -13.96
N ILE A 786 15.93 -32.92 -14.69
CA ILE A 786 14.83 -33.91 -14.82
C ILE A 786 14.32 -34.38 -13.45
N ALA A 787 15.19 -34.44 -12.44
CA ALA A 787 14.80 -34.79 -11.07
C ALA A 787 13.73 -33.86 -10.47
N LEU A 788 13.59 -32.63 -10.99
CA LEU A 788 12.58 -31.67 -10.56
C LEU A 788 11.26 -31.82 -11.34
N THR A 789 11.31 -32.13 -12.64
CA THR A 789 10.14 -32.14 -13.54
C THR A 789 9.54 -33.52 -13.80
N GLY A 790 10.29 -34.60 -13.56
CA GLY A 790 9.90 -35.97 -13.93
C GLY A 790 10.20 -36.30 -15.41
N LYS A 791 10.29 -37.58 -15.75
CA LYS A 791 10.44 -38.00 -17.16
C LYS A 791 9.11 -37.85 -17.91
N GLU A 792 9.17 -37.57 -19.21
CA GLU A 792 8.01 -37.46 -20.12
C GLU A 792 7.08 -38.69 -20.15
N SER A 793 7.44 -39.83 -19.54
CA SER A 793 6.66 -41.08 -19.66
C SER A 793 5.76 -41.46 -18.48
N ASP A 794 5.92 -40.88 -17.28
CA ASP A 794 5.09 -41.25 -16.12
C ASP A 794 4.87 -40.02 -15.20
N GLU A 795 3.64 -39.50 -15.17
CA GLU A 795 3.23 -38.29 -14.42
C GLU A 795 3.34 -38.40 -12.86
N GLU A 796 3.92 -39.48 -12.33
CA GLU A 796 3.97 -39.76 -10.88
C GLU A 796 5.31 -39.39 -10.19
N ASP A 797 6.40 -39.10 -10.92
CA ASP A 797 7.75 -38.95 -10.35
C ASP A 797 8.30 -37.50 -10.24
N GLY A 798 7.60 -36.49 -10.77
CA GLY A 798 8.03 -35.08 -10.70
C GLY A 798 7.75 -34.39 -9.36
N VAL A 799 8.56 -33.39 -8.99
CA VAL A 799 8.36 -32.61 -7.76
C VAL A 799 7.18 -31.66 -7.94
N LYS A 800 6.03 -32.01 -7.37
CA LYS A 800 4.80 -31.20 -7.40
C LYS A 800 5.08 -29.78 -6.87
N GLY A 801 5.03 -28.80 -7.76
CA GLY A 801 5.30 -27.38 -7.44
C GLY A 801 6.47 -26.78 -8.22
N ILE A 802 7.24 -27.58 -8.98
CA ILE A 802 8.28 -27.11 -9.89
C ILE A 802 7.86 -27.40 -11.33
N GLY A 803 7.80 -26.35 -12.16
CA GLY A 803 7.46 -26.45 -13.58
C GLY A 803 8.60 -25.97 -14.49
N PRO A 804 8.41 -26.02 -15.82
CA PRO A 804 9.46 -25.73 -16.82
C PRO A 804 10.10 -24.34 -16.67
N ALA A 805 9.34 -23.34 -16.21
CA ALA A 805 9.87 -21.99 -16.00
C ALA A 805 10.99 -21.93 -14.94
N VAL A 806 10.96 -22.81 -13.94
CA VAL A 806 12.00 -22.89 -12.90
C VAL A 806 13.24 -23.60 -13.46
N THR A 807 13.07 -24.67 -14.22
CA THR A 807 14.21 -25.38 -14.84
C THR A 807 14.87 -24.55 -15.92
N GLU A 808 14.12 -23.79 -16.71
CA GLU A 808 14.64 -22.82 -17.67
C GLU A 808 15.45 -21.71 -16.98
N ALA A 809 14.95 -21.19 -15.86
CA ALA A 809 15.68 -20.20 -15.07
C ALA A 809 16.97 -20.76 -14.45
N LEU A 810 16.95 -22.01 -13.94
CA LEU A 810 18.13 -22.71 -13.45
C LEU A 810 19.16 -22.95 -14.57
N TYR A 811 18.69 -23.33 -15.76
CA TYR A 811 19.54 -23.52 -16.93
C TYR A 811 20.18 -22.19 -17.39
N SER A 812 19.39 -21.11 -17.43
CA SER A 812 19.88 -19.77 -17.75
C SER A 812 20.90 -19.27 -16.72
N PHE A 813 20.67 -19.55 -15.43
CA PHE A 813 21.62 -19.23 -14.36
C PHE A 813 22.92 -20.03 -14.52
N ALA A 814 22.84 -21.34 -14.78
CA ALA A 814 23.99 -22.21 -14.99
C ALA A 814 24.85 -21.78 -16.19
N ASN A 815 24.23 -21.28 -17.25
CA ASN A 815 24.93 -20.78 -18.44
C ASN A 815 25.48 -19.35 -18.29
N ASN A 816 25.30 -18.72 -17.14
CA ASN A 816 25.96 -17.47 -16.79
C ASN A 816 27.19 -17.75 -15.94
N GLU A 817 28.37 -17.75 -16.57
CA GLU A 817 29.65 -18.08 -15.94
C GLU A 817 29.96 -17.21 -14.70
N GLU A 818 29.63 -15.92 -14.73
CA GLU A 818 29.79 -15.00 -13.59
C GLU A 818 28.96 -15.46 -12.38
N LEU A 819 27.67 -15.75 -12.60
CA LEU A 819 26.75 -16.15 -11.53
C LEU A 819 27.06 -17.56 -11.00
N LEU A 820 27.41 -18.49 -11.89
CA LEU A 820 27.79 -19.84 -11.51
C LEU A 820 29.07 -19.84 -10.65
N ASN A 821 30.09 -19.09 -11.05
CA ASN A 821 31.33 -18.97 -10.27
C ASN A 821 31.08 -18.29 -8.92
N ALA A 822 30.29 -17.21 -8.89
CA ALA A 822 29.93 -16.54 -7.64
C ALA A 822 29.16 -17.48 -6.67
N ALA A 823 28.26 -18.32 -7.19
CA ALA A 823 27.56 -19.32 -6.37
C ALA A 823 28.52 -20.38 -5.81
N ILE A 824 29.45 -20.87 -6.63
CA ILE A 824 30.47 -21.85 -6.23
C ILE A 824 31.44 -21.27 -5.20
N ASP A 825 31.85 -20.02 -5.35
CA ASP A 825 32.78 -19.39 -4.41
C ASP A 825 32.09 -19.05 -3.08
N LEU A 826 30.82 -18.64 -3.12
CA LEU A 826 30.02 -18.46 -1.91
C LEU A 826 29.82 -19.79 -1.17
N SER A 827 29.57 -20.90 -1.88
CA SER A 827 29.38 -22.19 -1.22
C SER A 827 30.63 -22.69 -0.50
N LYS A 828 31.83 -22.33 -0.98
CA LYS A 828 33.10 -22.66 -0.30
C LYS A 828 33.34 -21.84 0.98
N ARG A 829 32.77 -20.63 1.08
CA ARG A 829 32.90 -19.77 2.27
C ARG A 829 31.90 -20.14 3.38
N LEU A 830 30.90 -20.96 3.09
CA LEU A 830 29.79 -21.28 3.99
C LEU A 830 29.77 -22.76 4.35
N LYS A 831 29.38 -23.04 5.61
CA LYS A 831 28.95 -24.38 6.00
C LYS A 831 27.48 -24.54 5.63
N ILE A 832 27.17 -25.28 4.57
CA ILE A 832 25.79 -25.49 4.12
C ILE A 832 25.23 -26.77 4.73
N GLU A 833 24.06 -26.67 5.36
CA GLU A 833 23.38 -27.81 5.97
C GLU A 833 22.58 -28.58 4.92
N ASP A 834 22.77 -29.90 4.89
CA ASP A 834 22.05 -30.80 3.99
C ASP A 834 20.54 -30.76 4.24
N ALA A 835 19.77 -30.78 3.17
CA ALA A 835 18.34 -30.91 3.21
C ALA A 835 17.94 -32.37 3.42
N VAL A 836 17.13 -32.62 4.45
CA VAL A 836 16.58 -33.95 4.73
C VAL A 836 15.42 -34.21 3.77
N LYS A 837 15.48 -35.31 3.00
CA LYS A 837 14.31 -35.83 2.28
C LYS A 837 13.15 -36.00 3.26
N PRO A 838 11.93 -35.54 2.95
CA PRO A 838 10.76 -35.92 3.75
C PRO A 838 10.71 -37.45 3.79
N LYS A 839 10.81 -38.04 4.99
CA LYS A 839 10.87 -39.49 5.15
C LYS A 839 9.66 -40.13 4.48
N LYS A 840 9.90 -40.89 3.41
CA LYS A 840 8.94 -41.84 2.84
C LYS A 840 8.80 -42.99 3.84
N LYS A 841 7.62 -43.12 4.47
CA LYS A 841 7.21 -44.20 5.40
C LYS A 841 8.13 -44.45 6.60
N LEU A 842 7.67 -44.13 7.82
CA LEU A 842 8.11 -44.92 8.98
C LEU A 842 7.68 -46.38 8.73
N SER A 843 8.66 -47.23 8.38
CA SER A 843 8.57 -48.65 8.70
C SER A 843 8.88 -48.80 10.18
N MET A 844 7.84 -48.96 11.00
CA MET A 844 7.96 -49.54 12.34
C MET A 844 7.27 -50.89 12.30
N ASN A 845 8.02 -51.93 12.67
CA ASN A 845 7.58 -53.31 12.73
C ASN A 845 6.60 -53.51 13.89
N ASP A 846 5.36 -53.10 13.71
CA ASP A 846 4.22 -53.76 14.35
C ASP A 846 3.09 -53.83 13.33
N SER A 847 2.68 -55.06 13.04
CA SER A 847 1.53 -55.35 12.19
C SER A 847 0.28 -54.89 12.96
N ASP A 848 -0.64 -54.22 12.27
CA ASP A 848 -1.99 -53.85 12.75
C ASP A 848 -2.19 -52.46 13.38
N VAL A 849 -1.45 -51.43 12.95
CA VAL A 849 -1.87 -50.03 13.17
C VAL A 849 -2.32 -49.40 11.85
N GLU A 850 -3.62 -49.45 11.56
CA GLU A 850 -4.22 -48.68 10.47
C GLU A 850 -4.06 -47.18 10.75
N LEU A 851 -3.43 -46.45 9.81
CA LEU A 851 -3.28 -45.00 9.94
C LEU A 851 -4.66 -44.33 9.74
N PRO A 852 -5.07 -43.41 10.62
CA PRO A 852 -6.47 -42.95 10.67
C PRO A 852 -6.97 -42.27 9.40
N PHE A 853 -6.07 -41.67 8.61
CA PHE A 853 -6.40 -40.98 7.37
C PHE A 853 -5.76 -41.61 6.13
N GLU A 854 -5.31 -42.87 6.20
CA GLU A 854 -4.67 -43.54 5.07
C GLU A 854 -5.57 -43.51 3.82
N GLY A 855 -5.05 -42.93 2.73
CA GLY A 855 -5.78 -42.81 1.46
C GLY A 855 -6.90 -41.76 1.43
N LEU A 856 -7.23 -41.13 2.57
CA LEU A 856 -8.29 -40.13 2.66
C LEU A 856 -7.80 -38.73 2.26
N SER A 857 -8.68 -37.93 1.69
CA SER A 857 -8.46 -36.49 1.54
C SER A 857 -9.09 -35.74 2.71
N VAL A 858 -8.31 -34.86 3.35
CA VAL A 858 -8.66 -34.20 4.61
C VAL A 858 -8.80 -32.69 4.40
N VAL A 859 -10.01 -32.14 4.56
CA VAL A 859 -10.25 -30.70 4.39
C VAL A 859 -10.37 -30.03 5.77
N PHE A 860 -9.56 -29.02 6.03
CA PHE A 860 -9.71 -28.21 7.25
C PHE A 860 -10.66 -27.04 6.99
N THR A 861 -11.55 -26.73 7.93
CA THR A 861 -12.42 -25.55 7.90
C THR A 861 -12.60 -24.95 9.29
N GLY A 862 -12.83 -23.64 9.38
CA GLY A 862 -12.79 -22.89 10.65
C GLY A 862 -11.38 -22.59 11.14
N SER A 863 -11.30 -21.91 12.28
CA SER A 863 -10.09 -21.62 13.05
C SER A 863 -9.74 -22.82 13.92
N LEU A 864 -8.50 -23.30 13.83
CA LEU A 864 -8.01 -24.36 14.71
C LEU A 864 -7.53 -23.75 16.04
N PRO A 865 -7.52 -24.52 17.15
CA PRO A 865 -7.05 -24.03 18.46
C PRO A 865 -5.64 -23.43 18.41
N ASP A 866 -5.36 -22.51 19.33
CA ASP A 866 -4.16 -21.63 19.36
C ASP A 866 -2.80 -22.36 19.30
N GLU A 867 -2.75 -23.64 19.66
CA GLU A 867 -1.54 -24.46 19.63
C GLU A 867 -1.22 -25.08 18.25
N MET A 868 -2.12 -24.98 17.27
CA MET A 868 -1.97 -25.66 15.97
C MET A 868 -2.40 -24.80 14.78
N THR A 869 -1.44 -24.19 14.09
CA THR A 869 -1.70 -23.47 12.84
C THR A 869 -2.23 -24.41 11.76
N ARG A 870 -3.01 -23.90 10.80
CA ARG A 870 -3.56 -24.71 9.70
C ARG A 870 -2.49 -25.45 8.91
N THR A 871 -1.35 -24.81 8.68
CA THR A 871 -0.21 -25.40 7.97
C THR A 871 0.38 -26.57 8.76
N VAL A 872 0.50 -26.43 10.07
CA VAL A 872 0.96 -27.49 10.97
C VAL A 872 -0.05 -28.65 11.00
N ALA A 873 -1.35 -28.35 11.07
CA ALA A 873 -2.40 -29.36 11.02
C ALA A 873 -2.43 -30.13 9.68
N GLN A 874 -2.26 -29.43 8.55
CA GLN A 874 -2.15 -30.07 7.24
C GLN A 874 -0.91 -30.96 7.14
N LYS A 875 0.23 -30.49 7.68
CA LYS A 875 1.46 -31.26 7.77
C LYS A 875 1.26 -32.53 8.59
N TYR A 876 0.66 -32.44 9.78
CA TYR A 876 0.35 -33.62 10.60
C TYR A 876 -0.65 -34.57 9.93
N ALA A 877 -1.65 -34.06 9.23
CA ALA A 877 -2.59 -34.92 8.50
C ALA A 877 -1.87 -35.80 7.47
N ILE A 878 -0.94 -35.22 6.72
CA ILE A 878 -0.20 -35.93 5.64
C ILE A 878 0.92 -36.79 6.22
N GLU A 879 1.81 -36.20 7.03
CA GLU A 879 3.05 -36.84 7.46
C GLU A 879 2.85 -37.81 8.64
N LEU A 880 1.92 -37.49 9.55
CA LEU A 880 1.71 -38.25 10.79
C LEU A 880 0.54 -39.23 10.69
N LEU A 881 -0.56 -38.83 10.04
CA LEU A 881 -1.83 -39.56 10.03
C LEU A 881 -2.16 -40.23 8.68
N GLY A 882 -1.31 -40.05 7.64
CA GLY A 882 -1.39 -40.78 6.38
C GLY A 882 -2.36 -40.22 5.33
N ALA A 883 -2.82 -38.96 5.46
CA ALA A 883 -3.73 -38.35 4.50
C ALA A 883 -3.12 -38.27 3.09
N LYS A 884 -3.89 -38.68 2.08
CA LYS A 884 -3.50 -38.62 0.66
C LYS A 884 -3.34 -37.17 0.17
N SER A 885 -4.18 -36.26 0.65
CA SER A 885 -4.13 -34.85 0.29
C SER A 885 -4.94 -33.98 1.26
N THR A 886 -4.62 -32.69 1.33
CA THR A 886 -5.39 -31.71 2.11
C THR A 886 -6.01 -30.62 1.23
N PRO A 887 -7.04 -30.94 0.43
CA PRO A 887 -7.60 -29.99 -0.53
C PRO A 887 -8.26 -28.80 0.15
N SER A 888 -8.33 -27.68 -0.56
CA SER A 888 -8.91 -26.43 -0.05
C SER A 888 -10.44 -26.39 -0.17
N SER A 889 -11.08 -27.37 -0.81
CA SER A 889 -12.54 -27.40 -1.04
C SER A 889 -13.12 -28.78 -0.75
N VAL A 890 -14.39 -28.80 -0.31
CA VAL A 890 -15.14 -30.03 -0.05
C VAL A 890 -15.84 -30.47 -1.35
N SER A 891 -15.63 -31.74 -1.70
CA SER A 891 -16.21 -32.46 -2.84
C SER A 891 -16.77 -33.81 -2.39
N LYS A 892 -17.46 -34.53 -3.27
CA LYS A 892 -17.97 -35.89 -2.98
C LYS A 892 -16.85 -36.92 -2.69
N ASN A 893 -15.62 -36.65 -3.16
CA ASN A 893 -14.46 -37.51 -2.95
C ASN A 893 -13.66 -37.11 -1.69
N THR A 894 -14.16 -36.14 -0.92
CA THR A 894 -13.52 -35.74 0.34
C THR A 894 -13.68 -36.85 1.37
N GLY A 895 -12.58 -37.32 1.94
CA GLY A 895 -12.59 -38.41 2.91
C GLY A 895 -13.09 -37.94 4.28
N ILE A 896 -12.62 -36.79 4.76
CA ILE A 896 -13.05 -36.20 6.03
C ILE A 896 -12.85 -34.67 6.05
N VAL A 897 -13.69 -33.96 6.79
CA VAL A 897 -13.56 -32.52 7.03
C VAL A 897 -13.32 -32.26 8.52
N ILE A 898 -12.19 -31.62 8.84
CA ILE A 898 -11.85 -31.18 10.19
C ILE A 898 -12.43 -29.78 10.42
N ILE A 899 -13.28 -29.63 11.43
CA ILE A 899 -14.05 -28.42 11.71
C ILE A 899 -13.53 -27.78 13.00
N GLY A 900 -12.86 -26.64 12.85
CA GLY A 900 -12.54 -25.72 13.93
C GLY A 900 -13.62 -24.65 14.15
N GLU A 901 -13.35 -23.69 15.03
CA GLU A 901 -14.27 -22.60 15.36
C GLU A 901 -14.67 -21.82 14.09
N LYS A 902 -15.95 -21.49 13.95
CA LYS A 902 -16.51 -20.84 12.74
C LYS A 902 -16.23 -21.62 11.43
N GLY A 903 -16.48 -22.93 11.44
CA GLY A 903 -16.34 -23.84 10.29
C GLY A 903 -17.00 -23.41 8.97
N GLY A 904 -18.01 -22.53 9.02
CA GLY A 904 -18.59 -21.82 7.88
C GLY A 904 -19.06 -22.71 6.71
N LYS A 905 -19.04 -22.15 5.49
CA LYS A 905 -19.63 -22.74 4.27
C LYS A 905 -19.13 -24.14 3.90
N LYS A 906 -17.92 -24.54 4.32
CA LYS A 906 -17.39 -25.88 4.01
C LYS A 906 -17.91 -26.94 4.96
N ALA A 907 -18.20 -26.59 6.22
CA ALA A 907 -18.89 -27.48 7.14
C ALA A 907 -20.32 -27.75 6.65
N ASP A 908 -21.02 -26.70 6.18
CA ASP A 908 -22.35 -26.83 5.58
C ASP A 908 -22.33 -27.69 4.31
N LYS A 909 -21.35 -27.45 3.44
CA LYS A 909 -21.15 -28.24 2.22
C LYS A 909 -20.77 -29.70 2.51
N ALA A 910 -20.04 -29.97 3.59
CA ALA A 910 -19.75 -31.34 4.04
C ALA A 910 -21.02 -32.05 4.50
N LYS A 911 -21.90 -31.36 5.24
CA LYS A 911 -23.22 -31.88 5.64
C LYS A 911 -24.11 -32.15 4.42
N GLU A 912 -24.17 -31.23 3.45
CA GLU A 912 -24.95 -31.38 2.22
C GLU A 912 -24.48 -32.58 1.38
N LEU A 913 -23.16 -32.80 1.28
CA LEU A 913 -22.57 -33.88 0.51
C LEU A 913 -22.42 -35.20 1.28
N GLY A 914 -22.83 -35.25 2.56
CA GLY A 914 -22.73 -36.44 3.40
C GLY A 914 -21.29 -36.88 3.71
N VAL A 915 -20.33 -35.95 3.67
CA VAL A 915 -18.91 -36.22 3.94
C VAL A 915 -18.67 -36.31 5.45
N ARG A 916 -17.81 -37.24 5.89
CA ARG A 916 -17.46 -37.43 7.30
C ARG A 916 -16.84 -36.15 7.88
N THR A 917 -17.20 -35.80 9.12
CA THR A 917 -16.68 -34.61 9.81
C THR A 917 -16.07 -35.00 11.15
N MET A 918 -15.09 -34.22 11.63
CA MET A 918 -14.42 -34.36 12.92
C MET A 918 -14.10 -32.96 13.45
N THR A 919 -14.12 -32.74 14.77
CA THR A 919 -13.77 -31.42 15.34
C THR A 919 -12.25 -31.21 15.38
N ALA A 920 -11.82 -29.95 15.45
CA ALA A 920 -10.39 -29.63 15.60
C ALA A 920 -9.79 -30.16 16.91
N GLU A 921 -10.59 -30.25 17.97
CA GLU A 921 -10.20 -30.85 19.25
C GLU A 921 -9.98 -32.36 19.10
N GLU A 922 -10.91 -33.07 18.45
CA GLU A 922 -10.76 -34.51 18.15
C GLU A 922 -9.54 -34.79 17.28
N PHE A 923 -9.28 -33.93 16.29
CA PHE A 923 -8.06 -34.00 15.48
C PHE A 923 -6.80 -33.76 16.33
N GLY A 924 -6.82 -32.81 17.26
CA GLY A 924 -5.71 -32.55 18.17
C GLY A 924 -5.41 -33.74 19.09
N VAL A 925 -6.45 -34.41 19.62
CA VAL A 925 -6.30 -35.66 20.40
C VAL A 925 -5.72 -36.78 19.54
N LEU A 926 -6.15 -36.88 18.28
CA LEU A 926 -5.65 -37.87 17.34
C LEU A 926 -4.17 -37.64 17.01
N VAL A 927 -3.76 -36.39 16.75
CA VAL A 927 -2.36 -36.03 16.54
C VAL A 927 -1.51 -36.40 17.75
N LYS A 928 -1.95 -36.05 18.98
CA LYS A 928 -1.25 -36.38 20.23
C LYS A 928 -1.08 -37.89 20.47
N LYS A 929 -1.87 -38.74 19.82
CA LYS A 929 -1.76 -40.21 19.90
C LYS A 929 -0.66 -40.77 18.98
N PHE A 930 -0.30 -40.05 17.93
CA PHE A 930 0.66 -40.49 16.90
C PHE A 930 1.97 -39.69 16.90
N THR A 931 2.02 -38.56 17.60
CA THR A 931 3.25 -37.89 18.05
C THR A 931 3.75 -38.51 19.36
#